data_AF-A0A150TSJ8-F1
#
_entry.id   AF-A0A150TSJ8-F1
#
_cell.length_a   1.000
_cell.length_b   1.000
_cell.length_c   1.000
_cell.angle_alpha   90.00
_cell.angle_beta   90.00
_cell.angle_gamma   90.00
#
_symmetry.space_group_name_H-M   'P 1'
#
loop_
_entity.id
_entity.type
_entity.pdbx_description
1 polymer ?
#
loop_
_entity_poly.entity_id
_entity_poly.type
_entity_poly.pdbx_seq_one_letter_code
_entity_poly.pdbx_strand_id
1 'polypeptide(L)'
;MKRSGLRLRPTLSSAALLLVAGGVLASSCAESSTSSNPCTDGQSQCGGECVDTQASVDHCGECGNACAAGHRCAAGTCVEGEDPGEGGGGGQFGEGGTDAPGQGGADGACSEEHTECDGRCVNLETDPRNCGDCGVACEEGQVCADGECACPEGLTECDGACVDALTDRTHCGGCETRCSPTQLCVEGACSCSEGLTDCDGSCADLQTSEMHCGSCEVACERGAICQEGACSCVIGTHDVIEDTFPQTVTGTTIAGETNYGLACVASGSSERVYLFTPAEAGTYTLDTSGSSFDTALGVVSATSCAQIECNDDISPTISQSKVRAVIGAGEPVLIVVTGFDGSEGDFRLHLSKAGPPTCPSEDVGDTLPKTFTGDTELLGDAITPSCGHPGGPDVSYTFTAPADGKYVFDTFGSEFNTILELQDGECDGEVLACNDDSRGGSQSRAVVELEAGQTIVAVVDGFEAAGGRYTLNVAAWEPPPCPMMDLGSTYPQSVTGNTSGLDHVLESPCATSDSPEATYSFTAPVDGRYTFDTIGSSLDTVLHVHDGSCAGPSLGCNDNASSSSSQSVVSTPLSAGQTAYVVVDGAYGDSGAYKLNVSGIPAPPCPANELESAVPLTLNGTTAGLGDFVSAPCGAPGGAEATYEFVAPEDGVYVFDTFGSSFDTVLHVHDGACGGPSLGCNDNTAGPQSRVAVSLVAGQATVVVVDGSGPSATGAFKLNVSRSNGEGTCANPINLGSAVPQRVNGSTLLQPNSAAPGCTTSSGNDRVYRFTAPESRTYIIDTLTSTFDTILHVHDGDSCTGAELACNDNASGVASRVEVTLTAGQVITIVGDSRPSSSGNLVLNISAAPDPDPGTDPDAGTDPDAGTDPEP
;
A
#
# COMPACT_ATOMS: atom_id res chain seq x y z
N MET A 1 -10.95 41.48 -18.45
CA MET A 1 -11.84 42.42 -17.70
C MET A 1 -11.96 41.92 -16.26
N LYS A 2 -12.11 42.80 -15.25
CA LYS A 2 -12.47 42.56 -13.82
C LYS A 2 -11.68 41.43 -13.08
N ARG A 3 -10.73 41.66 -12.17
CA ARG A 3 -10.72 42.35 -10.85
C ARG A 3 -11.73 41.84 -9.81
N SER A 4 -11.20 41.15 -8.79
CA SER A 4 -11.30 41.38 -7.31
C SER A 4 -11.06 40.06 -6.57
N GLY A 5 -10.25 39.90 -5.51
CA GLY A 5 -9.37 40.83 -4.80
C GLY A 5 -9.74 41.01 -3.33
N LEU A 6 -8.97 40.40 -2.41
CA LEU A 6 -8.89 40.82 -0.99
C LEU A 6 -7.48 40.49 -0.43
N ARG A 7 -6.89 41.39 0.35
CA ARG A 7 -5.59 41.24 1.04
C ARG A 7 -5.79 41.38 2.54
N LEU A 8 -4.96 40.72 3.35
CA LEU A 8 -4.70 41.11 4.75
C LEU A 8 -3.29 40.69 5.19
N ARG A 9 -2.43 41.69 5.45
CA ARG A 9 -1.25 41.69 6.35
C ARG A 9 -1.14 43.12 6.90
N PRO A 10 -0.76 43.29 8.17
CA PRO A 10 0.59 43.84 8.49
C PRO A 10 1.28 43.10 9.66
N THR A 11 2.55 42.68 9.54
CA THR A 11 3.78 43.32 10.11
C THR A 11 3.75 43.55 11.63
N LEU A 12 4.70 43.07 12.44
CA LEU A 12 6.10 43.51 12.64
C LEU A 12 6.77 42.49 13.61
N SER A 13 8.07 42.39 13.92
CA SER A 13 9.38 42.84 13.41
C SER A 13 10.38 42.56 14.56
N SER A 14 11.67 42.37 14.25
CA SER A 14 12.70 41.87 15.17
C SER A 14 13.24 42.84 16.25
N ALA A 15 14.05 42.27 17.16
CA ALA A 15 15.29 42.81 17.75
C ALA A 15 15.32 43.39 19.19
N ALA A 16 15.96 42.62 20.08
CA ALA A 16 17.19 42.95 20.83
C ALA A 16 17.21 43.87 22.10
N LEU A 17 18.03 43.37 23.04
CA LEU A 17 19.05 44.07 23.86
C LEU A 17 18.78 44.50 25.32
N LEU A 18 19.67 43.95 26.19
CA LEU A 18 20.12 44.31 27.54
C LEU A 18 19.53 45.53 28.30
N LEU A 19 19.38 45.34 29.63
CA LEU A 19 19.70 46.37 30.62
C LEU A 19 20.28 45.76 31.92
N VAL A 20 21.22 46.46 32.54
CA VAL A 20 22.05 46.00 33.68
C VAL A 20 21.83 46.89 34.91
N ALA A 21 21.64 46.27 36.08
CA ALA A 21 21.96 46.80 37.42
C ALA A 21 21.92 45.62 38.43
N GLY A 22 22.82 45.45 39.40
CA GLY A 22 23.91 46.30 39.88
C GLY A 22 23.61 46.86 41.28
N GLY A 23 23.94 46.11 42.34
CA GLY A 23 23.64 46.55 43.71
C GLY A 23 24.10 45.60 44.82
N VAL A 24 25.40 45.64 45.15
CA VAL A 24 25.95 45.04 46.38
C VAL A 24 25.81 46.04 47.53
N LEU A 25 25.34 45.60 48.71
CA LEU A 25 25.92 45.92 50.03
C LEU A 25 25.26 45.12 51.16
N ALA A 26 25.98 44.93 52.26
CA ALA A 26 25.73 43.93 53.29
C ALA A 26 25.39 44.53 54.68
N SER A 27 25.27 43.66 55.68
CA SER A 27 25.23 43.93 57.14
C SER A 27 23.86 44.34 57.72
N SER A 28 23.40 43.86 58.89
CA SER A 28 23.80 42.75 59.80
C SER A 28 22.82 42.69 61.00
N CYS A 29 23.04 41.71 61.91
CA CYS A 29 22.41 41.55 63.25
C CYS A 29 20.96 41.03 63.18
N ALA A 30 20.44 40.14 64.03
CA ALA A 30 20.84 39.32 65.20
C ALA A 30 19.50 38.58 65.57
N GLU A 31 19.36 37.44 66.24
CA GLU A 31 20.08 36.71 67.31
C GLU A 31 19.74 35.21 67.15
N SER A 32 20.70 34.30 67.32
CA SER A 32 20.89 33.42 68.50
C SER A 32 20.08 32.12 68.53
N SER A 33 20.82 31.04 68.79
CA SER A 33 20.40 29.65 68.93
C SER A 33 19.64 29.33 70.23
N THR A 34 18.68 28.41 70.15
CA THR A 34 18.38 27.44 71.23
C THR A 34 18.06 26.08 70.63
N SER A 35 18.77 25.05 71.10
CA SER A 35 18.47 23.64 70.80
C SER A 35 17.12 23.24 71.41
N SER A 36 16.22 22.69 70.59
CA SER A 36 15.05 21.94 71.06
C SER A 36 15.39 20.44 71.04
N ASN A 37 15.54 19.85 72.23
CA ASN A 37 15.73 18.42 72.41
C ASN A 37 14.51 17.65 71.83
N PRO A 38 14.69 16.68 70.91
CA PRO A 38 13.57 16.01 70.24
C PRO A 38 12.88 14.92 71.08
N CYS A 39 13.41 14.61 72.28
CA CYS A 39 12.90 13.55 73.15
C CYS A 39 11.77 14.02 74.07
N THR A 40 10.85 13.11 74.42
CA THR A 40 9.73 13.35 75.34
C THR A 40 10.20 13.46 76.80
N ASP A 41 9.38 14.08 77.65
CA ASP A 41 9.68 14.28 79.08
C ASP A 41 9.99 12.94 79.78
N GLY A 42 11.23 12.81 80.27
CA GLY A 42 11.76 11.60 80.91
C GLY A 42 12.84 10.86 80.12
N GLN A 43 13.02 11.16 78.83
CA GLN A 43 14.02 10.51 77.97
C GLN A 43 15.23 11.41 77.67
N SER A 44 16.40 10.78 77.52
CA SER A 44 17.67 11.45 77.19
C SER A 44 18.14 11.07 75.79
N GLN A 45 18.74 12.02 75.06
CA GLN A 45 19.24 11.77 73.70
C GLN A 45 20.60 11.07 73.74
N CYS A 46 20.62 9.78 73.37
CA CYS A 46 21.79 8.92 73.39
C CYS A 46 22.15 8.47 71.97
N GLY A 47 23.23 9.01 71.39
CA GLY A 47 23.71 8.60 70.06
C GLY A 47 22.81 8.99 68.88
N GLY A 48 21.74 9.75 69.11
CA GLY A 48 20.74 10.13 68.12
C GLY A 48 19.32 9.69 68.50
N GLU A 49 19.21 8.66 69.34
CA GLU A 49 17.94 8.06 69.78
C GLU A 49 17.50 8.58 71.15
N CYS A 50 16.21 8.50 71.45
CA CYS A 50 15.62 8.91 72.73
C CYS A 50 15.47 7.72 73.66
N VAL A 51 16.27 7.67 74.73
CA VAL A 51 16.36 6.50 75.63
C VAL A 51 16.00 6.89 77.05
N ASP A 52 15.16 6.07 77.70
CA ASP A 52 14.92 6.18 79.14
C ASP A 52 16.12 5.62 79.93
N THR A 53 17.00 6.53 80.35
CA THR A 53 18.18 6.20 81.18
C THR A 53 17.82 5.69 82.59
N GLN A 54 16.55 5.73 83.00
CA GLN A 54 16.11 5.18 84.29
C GLN A 54 15.81 3.68 84.26
N ALA A 55 15.57 3.12 83.08
CA ALA A 55 15.14 1.73 82.89
C ALA A 55 15.95 0.95 81.82
N SER A 56 16.65 1.63 80.90
CA SER A 56 17.48 0.97 79.88
C SER A 56 18.70 0.28 80.50
N VAL A 57 18.86 -1.02 80.22
CA VAL A 57 20.03 -1.81 80.65
C VAL A 57 21.31 -1.34 79.96
N ASP A 58 21.23 -0.81 78.74
CA ASP A 58 22.38 -0.42 77.92
C ASP A 58 22.77 1.07 78.07
N HIS A 59 21.92 1.88 78.71
CA HIS A 59 22.10 3.32 78.91
C HIS A 59 21.72 3.75 80.35
N CYS A 60 22.11 2.97 81.35
CA CYS A 60 21.63 3.14 82.72
C CYS A 60 22.30 4.32 83.42
N GLY A 61 21.50 5.32 83.82
CA GLY A 61 21.96 6.56 84.47
C GLY A 61 22.57 7.58 83.52
N GLU A 62 23.32 7.13 82.51
CA GLU A 62 23.83 7.97 81.42
C GLU A 62 23.99 7.17 80.10
N CYS A 63 24.07 7.90 78.98
CA CYS A 63 24.12 7.32 77.65
C CYS A 63 25.36 6.44 77.42
N GLY A 64 25.13 5.16 77.07
CA GLY A 64 26.18 4.19 76.78
C GLY A 64 26.78 3.50 78.01
N ASN A 65 26.23 3.74 79.20
CA ASN A 65 26.59 3.04 80.42
C ASN A 65 25.75 1.75 80.58
N ALA A 66 26.22 0.67 79.95
CA ALA A 66 25.56 -0.63 80.01
C ALA A 66 25.82 -1.36 81.34
N CYS A 67 24.79 -1.96 81.93
CA CYS A 67 24.89 -2.75 83.14
C CYS A 67 25.61 -4.08 82.90
N ALA A 68 26.32 -4.57 83.92
CA ALA A 68 26.98 -5.87 83.86
C ALA A 68 25.96 -7.02 83.72
N ALA A 69 26.37 -8.14 83.10
CA ALA A 69 25.52 -9.31 82.92
C ALA A 69 24.87 -9.78 84.24
N GLY A 70 23.56 -10.06 84.23
CA GLY A 70 22.79 -10.41 85.42
C GLY A 70 22.38 -9.21 86.30
N HIS A 71 22.56 -7.98 85.83
CA HIS A 71 22.02 -6.77 86.47
C HIS A 71 20.93 -6.15 85.59
N ARG A 72 20.00 -5.41 86.21
CA ARG A 72 19.03 -4.57 85.52
C ARG A 72 19.21 -3.11 85.89
N CYS A 73 18.78 -2.20 85.02
CA CYS A 73 18.68 -0.79 85.37
C CYS A 73 17.42 -0.54 86.22
N ALA A 74 17.57 0.14 87.35
CA ALA A 74 16.45 0.58 88.17
C ALA A 74 16.72 2.00 88.69
N ALA A 75 15.89 2.96 88.28
CA ALA A 75 16.05 4.38 88.60
C ALA A 75 17.48 4.90 88.31
N GLY A 76 17.99 4.56 87.12
CA GLY A 76 19.27 5.04 86.62
C GLY A 76 20.49 4.48 87.33
N THR A 77 20.33 3.38 88.09
CA THR A 77 21.44 2.66 88.72
C THR A 77 21.35 1.18 88.37
N CYS A 78 22.48 0.57 88.01
CA CYS A 78 22.56 -0.88 87.81
C CYS A 78 22.47 -1.62 89.14
N VAL A 79 21.51 -2.53 89.27
CA VAL A 79 21.30 -3.36 90.47
C VAL A 79 21.30 -4.84 90.09
N GLU A 80 21.81 -5.70 90.97
CA GLU A 80 21.75 -7.16 90.78
C GLU A 80 20.29 -7.61 90.59
N GLY A 81 20.04 -8.39 89.54
CA GLY A 81 18.71 -8.85 89.16
C GLY A 81 18.68 -10.37 89.06
N GLU A 82 18.08 -11.02 90.05
CA GLU A 82 17.78 -12.46 89.97
C GLU A 82 16.72 -12.71 88.89
N ASP A 83 17.10 -13.53 87.91
CA ASP A 83 16.28 -14.00 86.79
C ASP A 83 15.37 -15.18 87.20
N PRO A 84 14.21 -15.34 86.56
CA PRO A 84 13.60 -16.65 86.40
C PRO A 84 13.23 -16.97 84.95
N GLY A 85 14.16 -17.64 84.25
CA GLY A 85 13.85 -18.46 83.08
C GLY A 85 12.99 -19.71 83.36
N GLU A 86 12.78 -20.50 82.31
CA GLU A 86 11.80 -21.59 82.18
C GLU A 86 11.81 -22.71 83.25
N GLY A 87 10.61 -23.25 83.54
CA GLY A 87 10.41 -24.71 83.55
C GLY A 87 10.08 -25.43 84.87
N GLY A 88 8.89 -26.06 84.91
CA GLY A 88 8.75 -27.41 85.47
C GLY A 88 8.56 -27.62 86.99
N GLY A 89 7.30 -27.59 87.43
CA GLY A 89 6.66 -28.51 88.41
C GLY A 89 7.37 -29.01 89.69
N GLY A 90 6.78 -28.72 90.86
CA GLY A 90 6.91 -29.61 92.03
C GLY A 90 6.62 -29.02 93.42
N GLY A 91 5.47 -29.39 94.01
CA GLY A 91 5.40 -29.90 95.40
C GLY A 91 5.57 -28.99 96.64
N GLN A 92 4.43 -28.64 97.24
CA GLN A 92 4.04 -28.97 98.65
C GLN A 92 4.54 -28.14 99.87
N PHE A 93 3.55 -27.72 100.71
CA PHE A 93 3.64 -27.12 102.09
C PHE A 93 4.29 -25.71 102.18
N GLY A 94 3.94 -24.73 103.04
CA GLY A 94 2.96 -24.48 104.13
C GLY A 94 3.37 -23.15 104.86
N GLU A 95 2.64 -22.44 105.75
CA GLU A 95 1.31 -22.54 106.40
C GLU A 95 0.86 -21.13 106.92
N GLY A 96 -0.45 -20.89 107.13
CA GLY A 96 -1.04 -19.68 107.79
C GLY A 96 -1.37 -18.52 106.83
N GLY A 97 -2.51 -17.83 106.85
CA GLY A 97 -3.56 -17.55 107.86
C GLY A 97 -3.96 -16.07 107.62
N THR A 98 -5.21 -15.62 107.62
CA THR A 98 -6.25 -15.78 108.67
C THR A 98 -7.69 -15.56 108.15
N ASP A 99 -8.65 -16.16 108.87
CA ASP A 99 -10.04 -15.70 109.12
C ASP A 99 -11.15 -15.79 108.04
N ALA A 100 -11.79 -16.97 108.10
CA ALA A 100 -13.19 -17.38 107.85
C ALA A 100 -14.31 -16.45 108.42
N PRO A 101 -15.63 -16.84 108.43
CA PRO A 101 -16.38 -17.96 107.80
C PRO A 101 -17.61 -17.46 106.98
N GLY A 102 -18.54 -18.25 106.42
CA GLY A 102 -18.84 -19.70 106.42
C GLY A 102 -20.01 -20.00 105.45
N GLN A 103 -20.03 -21.15 104.76
CA GLN A 103 -20.68 -22.43 105.14
C GLN A 103 -22.19 -22.58 104.80
N GLY A 104 -22.49 -23.58 103.95
CA GLY A 104 -23.80 -24.22 103.79
C GLY A 104 -24.74 -23.56 102.78
N GLY A 105 -25.44 -24.27 101.89
CA GLY A 105 -25.44 -25.72 101.63
C GLY A 105 -26.83 -26.21 101.19
N ALA A 106 -26.90 -26.86 100.02
CA ALA A 106 -28.00 -27.68 99.49
C ALA A 106 -29.44 -27.14 99.57
N ASP A 107 -29.98 -26.75 98.42
CA ASP A 107 -31.24 -27.32 97.90
C ASP A 107 -31.22 -27.23 96.36
N GLY A 108 -31.58 -28.32 95.69
CA GLY A 108 -31.30 -28.53 94.25
C GLY A 108 -32.33 -27.93 93.31
N ALA A 109 -32.18 -26.65 92.99
CA ALA A 109 -32.72 -26.03 91.77
C ALA A 109 -31.90 -24.78 91.42
N CYS A 110 -31.46 -24.66 90.18
CA CYS A 110 -30.85 -23.43 89.69
C CYS A 110 -31.90 -22.33 89.48
N SER A 111 -31.48 -21.06 89.58
CA SER A 111 -32.34 -19.90 89.28
C SER A 111 -32.78 -19.89 87.81
N GLU A 112 -33.85 -19.17 87.48
CA GLU A 112 -34.52 -19.20 86.16
C GLU A 112 -33.62 -18.83 84.97
N GLU A 113 -32.43 -18.26 85.21
CA GLU A 113 -31.41 -17.88 84.21
C GLU A 113 -30.16 -18.81 84.22
N HIS A 114 -30.19 -19.95 84.91
CA HIS A 114 -29.04 -20.87 85.03
C HIS A 114 -29.47 -22.33 84.88
N THR A 115 -28.69 -23.13 84.14
CA THR A 115 -28.89 -24.57 83.95
C THR A 115 -27.98 -25.36 84.89
N GLU A 116 -28.44 -26.52 85.36
CA GLU A 116 -27.63 -27.45 86.15
C GLU A 116 -26.76 -28.31 85.22
N CYS A 117 -25.46 -28.04 85.20
CA CYS A 117 -24.45 -28.83 84.48
C CYS A 117 -23.48 -29.46 85.50
N ASP A 118 -23.40 -30.79 85.53
CA ASP A 118 -22.57 -31.58 86.46
C ASP A 118 -22.64 -31.13 87.94
N GLY A 119 -23.84 -30.78 88.40
CA GLY A 119 -24.10 -30.39 89.79
C GLY A 119 -23.69 -28.94 90.13
N ARG A 120 -23.41 -28.11 89.13
CA ARG A 120 -23.21 -26.66 89.27
C ARG A 120 -24.19 -25.90 88.39
N CYS A 121 -24.76 -24.83 88.93
CA CYS A 121 -25.54 -23.87 88.14
C CYS A 121 -24.60 -23.00 87.31
N VAL A 122 -24.78 -23.02 85.99
CA VAL A 122 -24.03 -22.22 85.00
C VAL A 122 -25.01 -21.49 84.09
N ASN A 123 -24.64 -20.32 83.58
CA ASN A 123 -25.46 -19.62 82.61
C ASN A 123 -25.01 -20.01 81.20
N LEU A 124 -25.88 -20.72 80.45
CA LEU A 124 -25.55 -21.20 79.11
C LEU A 124 -25.40 -20.07 78.07
N GLU A 125 -25.87 -18.86 78.38
CA GLU A 125 -25.77 -17.70 77.49
C GLU A 125 -24.43 -16.95 77.63
N THR A 126 -23.66 -17.21 78.70
CA THR A 126 -22.45 -16.42 79.05
C THR A 126 -21.27 -17.21 79.62
N ASP A 127 -21.40 -18.49 79.95
CA ASP A 127 -20.28 -19.34 80.39
C ASP A 127 -19.53 -19.93 79.18
N PRO A 128 -18.29 -19.50 78.87
CA PRO A 128 -17.52 -20.02 77.73
C PRO A 128 -17.12 -21.50 77.85
N ARG A 129 -17.46 -22.18 78.96
CA ARG A 129 -17.27 -23.64 79.15
C ARG A 129 -18.55 -24.45 79.04
N ASN A 130 -19.70 -23.79 78.91
CA ASN A 130 -21.03 -24.40 78.84
C ASN A 130 -21.94 -23.57 77.92
N CYS A 131 -21.46 -23.16 76.74
CA CYS A 131 -22.17 -22.24 75.88
C CYS A 131 -23.25 -22.97 75.06
N GLY A 132 -24.50 -22.55 75.19
CA GLY A 132 -25.66 -23.15 74.52
C GLY A 132 -26.12 -24.52 75.09
N ASP A 133 -25.19 -25.37 75.55
CA ASP A 133 -25.48 -26.63 76.26
C ASP A 133 -24.34 -27.00 77.25
N CYS A 134 -24.65 -27.89 78.20
CA CYS A 134 -23.70 -28.35 79.21
C CYS A 134 -22.46 -29.03 78.60
N GLY A 135 -21.28 -28.55 78.97
CA GLY A 135 -20.00 -29.11 78.50
C GLY A 135 -19.58 -28.69 77.09
N VAL A 136 -20.34 -27.80 76.42
CA VAL A 136 -19.91 -27.16 75.18
C VAL A 136 -18.99 -25.99 75.55
N ALA A 137 -17.69 -26.16 75.34
CA ALA A 137 -16.71 -25.09 75.55
C ALA A 137 -16.37 -24.40 74.22
N CYS A 138 -16.26 -23.07 74.24
CA CYS A 138 -15.83 -22.29 73.09
C CYS A 138 -14.33 -22.49 72.83
N GLU A 139 -13.90 -22.27 71.58
CA GLU A 139 -12.49 -22.41 71.19
C GLU A 139 -11.64 -21.24 71.75
N GLU A 140 -10.31 -21.40 71.68
CA GLU A 140 -9.38 -20.48 72.35
C GLU A 140 -9.43 -19.08 71.71
N GLY A 141 -9.93 -18.10 72.49
CA GLY A 141 -10.12 -16.71 72.05
C GLY A 141 -11.58 -16.32 71.80
N GLN A 142 -12.49 -17.29 71.69
CA GLN A 142 -13.94 -17.05 71.59
C GLN A 142 -14.56 -16.74 72.97
N VAL A 143 -15.72 -16.09 72.95
CA VAL A 143 -16.58 -15.83 74.11
C VAL A 143 -17.96 -16.46 73.89
N CYS A 144 -18.65 -16.79 74.98
CA CYS A 144 -20.06 -17.17 74.90
C CYS A 144 -20.92 -15.90 74.93
N ALA A 145 -21.73 -15.71 73.89
CA ALA A 145 -22.67 -14.62 73.77
C ALA A 145 -24.02 -15.16 73.28
N ASP A 146 -25.10 -14.86 74.01
CA ASP A 146 -26.48 -15.29 73.72
C ASP A 146 -26.65 -16.81 73.47
N GLY A 147 -25.74 -17.62 74.01
CA GLY A 147 -25.76 -19.08 73.89
C GLY A 147 -24.99 -19.65 72.70
N GLU A 148 -24.29 -18.81 71.94
CA GLU A 148 -23.40 -19.23 70.84
C GLU A 148 -21.96 -18.80 71.13
N CYS A 149 -21.00 -19.63 70.72
CA CYS A 149 -19.58 -19.28 70.78
C CYS A 149 -19.25 -18.37 69.60
N ALA A 150 -18.78 -17.16 69.89
CA ALA A 150 -18.49 -16.14 68.91
C ALA A 150 -17.19 -15.40 69.25
N CYS A 151 -16.61 -14.71 68.26
CA CYS A 151 -15.48 -13.85 68.53
C CYS A 151 -15.88 -12.57 69.30
N PRO A 152 -15.00 -12.03 70.16
CA PRO A 152 -15.19 -10.73 70.81
C PRO A 152 -15.52 -9.61 69.81
N GLU A 153 -16.28 -8.61 70.26
CA GLU A 153 -16.63 -7.45 69.43
C GLU A 153 -15.38 -6.78 68.84
N GLY A 154 -15.35 -6.65 67.51
CA GLY A 154 -14.21 -6.12 66.76
C GLY A 154 -13.26 -7.17 66.17
N LEU A 155 -13.37 -8.44 66.55
CA LEU A 155 -12.61 -9.55 65.95
C LEU A 155 -13.47 -10.35 64.96
N THR A 156 -12.83 -10.89 63.92
CA THR A 156 -13.46 -11.75 62.91
C THR A 156 -13.11 -13.21 63.19
N GLU A 157 -14.10 -14.11 63.06
CA GLU A 157 -13.87 -15.55 63.15
C GLU A 157 -13.31 -16.09 61.83
N CYS A 158 -12.12 -16.70 61.89
CA CYS A 158 -11.40 -17.26 60.76
C CYS A 158 -10.89 -18.64 61.13
N ASP A 159 -11.51 -19.68 60.57
CA ASP A 159 -11.21 -21.11 60.81
C ASP A 159 -11.03 -21.48 62.31
N GLY A 160 -11.94 -20.97 63.16
CA GLY A 160 -11.95 -21.21 64.62
C GLY A 160 -11.13 -20.22 65.45
N ALA A 161 -10.25 -19.42 64.82
CA ALA A 161 -9.47 -18.38 65.49
C ALA A 161 -10.12 -17.00 65.37
N CYS A 162 -10.00 -16.18 66.42
CA CYS A 162 -10.44 -14.78 66.41
C CYS A 162 -9.29 -13.85 66.04
N VAL A 163 -9.39 -13.20 64.88
CA VAL A 163 -8.34 -12.34 64.32
C VAL A 163 -8.82 -10.89 64.17
N ASP A 164 -7.92 -9.93 64.38
CA ASP A 164 -8.20 -8.53 64.09
C ASP A 164 -7.97 -8.26 62.59
N ALA A 165 -9.03 -8.38 61.80
CA ALA A 165 -8.96 -8.13 60.37
C ALA A 165 -8.58 -6.68 60.00
N LEU A 166 -8.52 -5.74 60.94
CA LEU A 166 -8.09 -4.36 60.68
C LEU A 166 -6.57 -4.15 60.79
N THR A 167 -5.85 -5.06 61.47
CA THR A 167 -4.42 -4.92 61.78
C THR A 167 -3.57 -6.18 61.51
N ASP A 168 -4.18 -7.36 61.40
CA ASP A 168 -3.48 -8.60 61.10
C ASP A 168 -3.09 -8.68 59.61
N ARG A 169 -1.78 -8.66 59.34
CA ARG A 169 -1.19 -8.79 57.99
C ARG A 169 -1.51 -10.11 57.29
N THR A 170 -1.97 -11.13 58.01
CA THR A 170 -2.37 -12.45 57.48
C THR A 170 -3.87 -12.62 57.27
N HIS A 171 -4.71 -11.70 57.79
CA HIS A 171 -6.18 -11.77 57.69
C HIS A 171 -6.79 -10.39 57.38
N CYS A 172 -6.09 -9.56 56.60
CA CYS A 172 -6.36 -8.14 56.45
C CYS A 172 -7.63 -7.85 55.62
N GLY A 173 -8.68 -7.35 56.26
CA GLY A 173 -10.00 -7.18 55.67
C GLY A 173 -10.82 -8.47 55.53
N GLY A 174 -10.26 -9.62 55.91
CA GLY A 174 -10.92 -10.92 55.85
C GLY A 174 -9.97 -12.12 55.93
N CYS A 175 -10.52 -13.28 56.25
CA CYS A 175 -9.79 -14.49 56.65
C CYS A 175 -8.77 -15.06 55.64
N GLU A 176 -8.93 -14.78 54.35
CA GLU A 176 -8.03 -15.32 53.30
C GLU A 176 -7.10 -14.24 52.73
N THR A 177 -7.16 -13.00 53.24
CA THR A 177 -6.45 -11.85 52.66
C THR A 177 -5.13 -11.60 53.38
N ARG A 178 -4.03 -11.99 52.74
CA ARG A 178 -2.68 -11.79 53.26
C ARG A 178 -1.94 -10.69 52.50
N CYS A 179 -1.42 -9.71 53.22
CA CYS A 179 -0.59 -8.65 52.64
C CYS A 179 0.78 -9.18 52.20
N SER A 180 1.37 -8.55 51.18
CA SER A 180 2.71 -8.93 50.71
C SER A 180 3.77 -8.68 51.82
N PRO A 181 4.96 -9.31 51.75
CA PRO A 181 6.01 -9.13 52.76
C PRO A 181 6.40 -7.67 53.01
N THR A 182 6.20 -6.80 52.02
CA THR A 182 6.51 -5.36 52.06
C THR A 182 5.31 -4.47 52.42
N GLN A 183 4.09 -5.01 52.53
CA GLN A 183 2.86 -4.29 52.88
C GLN A 183 2.44 -4.54 54.35
N LEU A 184 1.82 -3.53 54.98
CA LEU A 184 1.17 -3.59 56.29
C LEU A 184 -0.35 -3.69 56.15
N CYS A 185 -1.04 -4.19 57.18
CA CYS A 185 -2.49 -4.08 57.26
C CYS A 185 -2.86 -2.80 58.02
N VAL A 186 -3.66 -1.94 57.40
CA VAL A 186 -4.11 -0.67 57.97
C VAL A 186 -5.59 -0.50 57.66
N GLU A 187 -6.42 -0.42 58.71
CA GLU A 187 -7.89 -0.29 58.62
C GLU A 187 -8.56 -1.36 57.73
N GLY A 188 -7.97 -2.57 57.67
CA GLY A 188 -8.48 -3.69 56.88
C GLY A 188 -8.11 -3.66 55.40
N ALA A 189 -7.15 -2.82 54.99
CA ALA A 189 -6.55 -2.84 53.67
C ALA A 189 -5.04 -3.06 53.75
N CYS A 190 -4.50 -3.84 52.80
CA CYS A 190 -3.06 -3.94 52.62
C CYS A 190 -2.54 -2.65 52.00
N SER A 191 -1.57 -2.02 52.65
CA SER A 191 -1.02 -0.72 52.26
C SER A 191 0.49 -0.68 52.48
N CYS A 192 1.17 0.18 51.75
CA CYS A 192 2.59 0.43 51.94
C CYS A 192 2.86 1.28 53.19
N SER A 193 4.01 1.06 53.84
CA SER A 193 4.46 1.93 54.93
C SER A 193 4.71 3.35 54.41
N GLU A 194 4.54 4.35 55.28
CA GLU A 194 4.75 5.76 54.96
C GLU A 194 6.12 5.99 54.29
N GLY A 195 6.11 6.69 53.15
CA GLY A 195 7.29 6.93 52.32
C GLY A 195 7.52 5.95 51.17
N LEU A 196 6.82 4.79 51.13
CA LEU A 196 6.90 3.85 50.01
C LEU A 196 5.69 3.99 49.07
N THR A 197 5.89 3.70 47.78
CA THR A 197 4.82 3.64 46.77
C THR A 197 4.46 2.19 46.45
N ASP A 198 3.18 1.92 46.26
CA ASP A 198 2.70 0.61 45.79
C ASP A 198 2.93 0.47 44.29
N CYS A 199 3.85 -0.43 43.94
CA CYS A 199 4.20 -0.79 42.57
C CYS A 199 3.70 -2.22 42.29
N ASP A 200 2.41 -2.31 41.99
CA ASP A 200 1.67 -3.55 41.69
C ASP A 200 1.83 -4.66 42.75
N GLY A 201 1.64 -4.31 44.02
CA GLY A 201 1.70 -5.21 45.17
C GLY A 201 3.07 -5.28 45.86
N SER A 202 4.08 -4.62 45.30
CA SER A 202 5.41 -4.43 45.89
C SER A 202 5.60 -2.99 46.35
N CYS A 203 5.88 -2.77 47.64
CA CYS A 203 6.20 -1.44 48.14
C CYS A 203 7.66 -1.06 47.86
N ALA A 204 7.87 0.00 47.08
CA ALA A 204 9.19 0.49 46.70
C ALA A 204 9.40 1.96 47.12
N ASP A 205 10.63 2.28 47.54
CA ASP A 205 11.07 3.67 47.68
C ASP A 205 11.50 4.17 46.29
N LEU A 206 10.72 5.06 45.70
CA LEU A 206 11.01 5.61 44.37
C LEU A 206 12.27 6.49 44.34
N GLN A 207 12.88 6.81 45.49
CA GLN A 207 14.12 7.60 45.57
C GLN A 207 15.39 6.77 45.55
N THR A 208 15.30 5.48 45.90
CA THR A 208 16.45 4.59 46.10
C THR A 208 16.31 3.19 45.49
N SER A 209 15.12 2.80 45.02
CA SER A 209 14.90 1.49 44.41
C SER A 209 15.44 1.44 42.97
N GLU A 210 16.47 0.63 42.76
CA GLU A 210 17.02 0.33 41.42
C GLU A 210 16.01 -0.34 40.47
N MET A 211 14.88 -0.85 40.97
CA MET A 211 13.83 -1.49 40.15
C MET A 211 12.59 -0.59 39.93
N HIS A 212 12.49 0.54 40.63
CA HIS A 212 11.34 1.44 40.63
C HIS A 212 11.78 2.91 40.80
N CYS A 213 12.81 3.35 40.08
CA CYS A 213 13.44 4.65 40.29
C CYS A 213 12.62 5.79 39.67
N GLY A 214 12.21 6.76 40.49
CA GLY A 214 11.38 7.90 40.08
C GLY A 214 9.90 7.54 39.88
N SER A 215 9.61 6.35 39.34
CA SER A 215 8.28 5.75 39.25
C SER A 215 8.34 4.22 39.23
N CYS A 216 7.21 3.57 39.50
CA CYS A 216 7.07 2.13 39.34
C CYS A 216 7.46 1.66 37.94
N GLU A 217 7.99 0.43 37.83
CA GLU A 217 8.44 -0.23 36.59
C GLU A 217 9.64 0.43 35.89
N VAL A 218 10.22 1.49 36.44
CA VAL A 218 11.47 2.08 35.95
C VAL A 218 12.66 1.43 36.67
N ALA A 219 13.22 0.38 36.07
CA ALA A 219 14.49 -0.17 36.51
C ALA A 219 15.67 0.66 35.97
N CYS A 220 16.72 0.80 36.77
CA CYS A 220 17.98 1.38 36.33
C CYS A 220 18.80 0.36 35.53
N GLU A 221 19.48 0.85 34.49
CA GLU A 221 20.40 0.04 33.69
C GLU A 221 21.53 -0.53 34.54
N ARG A 222 22.09 -1.66 34.13
CA ARG A 222 23.16 -2.32 34.89
C ARG A 222 24.38 -1.39 35.01
N GLY A 223 24.81 -1.16 36.24
CA GLY A 223 25.88 -0.22 36.58
C GLY A 223 25.37 1.18 36.98
N ALA A 224 24.08 1.49 36.82
CA ALA A 224 23.46 2.66 37.42
C ALA A 224 22.82 2.33 38.78
N ILE A 225 22.76 3.33 39.65
CA ILE A 225 22.04 3.29 40.93
C ILE A 225 20.87 4.28 40.89
N CYS A 226 19.82 4.01 41.67
CA CYS A 226 18.78 5.01 41.89
C CYS A 226 19.24 6.02 42.96
N GLN A 227 19.34 7.30 42.58
CA GLN A 227 19.68 8.39 43.49
C GLN A 227 18.71 9.56 43.28
N GLU A 228 18.03 9.98 44.36
CA GLU A 228 17.04 11.08 44.34
C GLU A 228 15.92 10.88 43.31
N GLY A 229 15.61 9.61 43.00
CA GLY A 229 14.59 9.23 42.01
C GLY A 229 15.02 9.37 40.55
N ALA A 230 16.33 9.45 40.27
CA ALA A 230 16.89 9.32 38.93
C ALA A 230 17.97 8.22 38.90
N CYS A 231 18.02 7.46 37.80
CA CYS A 231 19.09 6.51 37.57
C CYS A 231 20.38 7.25 37.21
N SER A 232 21.42 7.06 38.01
CA SER A 232 22.73 7.71 37.87
C SER A 232 23.81 6.65 37.67
N CYS A 233 24.61 6.79 36.61
CA CYS A 233 25.63 5.82 36.24
C CYS A 233 26.80 5.81 37.23
N VAL A 234 27.10 4.65 37.83
CA VAL A 234 28.28 4.49 38.68
C VAL A 234 29.48 4.26 37.78
N ILE A 235 30.25 5.33 37.54
CA ILE A 235 31.49 5.22 36.78
C ILE A 235 32.53 4.46 37.62
N GLY A 236 32.70 3.17 37.33
CA GLY A 236 33.68 2.26 37.93
C GLY A 236 35.14 2.55 37.53
N THR A 237 36.02 1.55 37.61
CA THR A 237 37.41 1.74 37.17
C THR A 237 37.47 1.94 35.64
N HIS A 238 38.15 3.00 35.21
CA HIS A 238 38.24 3.39 33.80
C HIS A 238 39.58 4.06 33.50
N ASP A 239 40.04 3.93 32.25
CA ASP A 239 41.05 4.81 31.67
C ASP A 239 40.36 5.99 30.95
N VAL A 240 41.11 7.01 30.52
CA VAL A 240 40.58 8.13 29.71
C VAL A 240 41.15 8.05 28.30
N ILE A 241 40.29 8.26 27.30
CA ILE A 241 40.70 8.46 25.90
C ILE A 241 40.58 9.94 25.54
N GLU A 242 41.68 10.51 25.05
CA GLU A 242 41.75 11.91 24.61
C GLU A 242 41.03 12.10 23.26
N ASP A 243 40.48 13.29 23.01
CA ASP A 243 39.91 13.65 21.70
C ASP A 243 41.02 13.93 20.68
N THR A 244 41.48 12.86 20.02
CA THR A 244 42.51 12.92 18.97
C THR A 244 42.25 11.79 17.97
N PHE A 245 42.05 12.13 16.70
CA PHE A 245 41.59 11.18 15.68
C PHE A 245 42.41 11.27 14.38
N PRO A 246 42.64 10.15 13.67
CA PRO A 246 42.40 8.78 14.10
C PRO A 246 43.40 8.35 15.20
N GLN A 247 42.98 7.43 16.07
CA GLN A 247 43.84 6.88 17.12
C GLN A 247 43.67 5.37 17.29
N THR A 248 44.57 4.75 18.06
CA THR A 248 44.51 3.33 18.38
C THR A 248 45.02 3.12 19.79
N VAL A 249 44.17 2.51 20.61
CA VAL A 249 44.45 2.13 21.99
C VAL A 249 44.70 0.63 22.03
N THR A 250 45.58 0.17 22.91
CA THR A 250 45.82 -1.27 23.15
C THR A 250 45.55 -1.57 24.61
N GLY A 251 44.76 -2.61 24.87
CA GLY A 251 44.41 -3.04 26.22
C GLY A 251 44.29 -4.55 26.33
N THR A 252 43.81 -5.01 27.47
CA THR A 252 43.48 -6.41 27.71
C THR A 252 42.20 -6.47 28.53
N THR A 253 41.32 -7.42 28.22
CA THR A 253 40.11 -7.71 29.03
C THR A 253 40.42 -8.68 30.18
N ILE A 254 41.59 -9.33 30.15
CA ILE A 254 41.98 -10.35 31.12
C ILE A 254 41.88 -9.82 32.56
N ALA A 255 41.06 -10.48 33.38
CA ALA A 255 40.77 -10.10 34.76
C ALA A 255 40.20 -8.67 34.95
N GLY A 256 39.48 -8.14 33.95
CA GLY A 256 38.68 -6.92 34.05
C GLY A 256 37.48 -7.04 35.00
N GLU A 257 36.92 -5.89 35.38
CA GLU A 257 35.65 -5.82 36.13
C GLU A 257 34.45 -6.14 35.21
N THR A 258 33.24 -6.31 35.75
CA THR A 258 32.03 -6.69 34.98
C THR A 258 30.88 -5.73 35.28
N ASN A 259 31.05 -4.47 34.90
CA ASN A 259 30.29 -3.35 35.45
C ASN A 259 29.04 -3.02 34.63
N TYR A 260 29.10 -3.04 33.29
CA TYR A 260 28.06 -2.44 32.44
C TYR A 260 27.17 -3.45 31.71
N GLY A 261 27.65 -4.66 31.41
CA GLY A 261 26.82 -5.78 30.92
C GLY A 261 26.03 -5.46 29.66
N LEU A 262 26.78 -5.13 28.61
CA LEU A 262 26.32 -4.84 27.25
C LEU A 262 25.23 -5.79 26.72
N ALA A 263 24.19 -5.24 26.08
CA ALA A 263 23.04 -6.01 25.60
C ALA A 263 23.37 -6.98 24.43
N CYS A 264 24.47 -6.73 23.71
CA CYS A 264 24.99 -7.64 22.68
C CYS A 264 25.83 -8.81 23.25
N VAL A 265 25.88 -9.00 24.58
CA VAL A 265 26.67 -10.06 25.22
C VAL A 265 25.90 -10.74 26.35
N ALA A 266 26.09 -12.05 26.53
CA ALA A 266 25.62 -12.74 27.72
C ALA A 266 26.31 -12.19 28.99
N SER A 267 25.56 -12.06 30.10
CA SER A 267 26.07 -11.44 31.32
C SER A 267 27.23 -12.22 31.95
N GLY A 268 28.40 -11.59 32.09
CA GLY A 268 29.52 -12.10 32.90
C GLY A 268 30.93 -12.04 32.29
N SER A 269 31.10 -11.57 31.05
CA SER A 269 32.43 -11.35 30.45
C SER A 269 33.21 -10.21 31.12
N SER A 270 34.54 -10.32 31.15
CA SER A 270 35.44 -9.30 31.70
C SER A 270 35.55 -8.07 30.78
N GLU A 271 35.46 -6.87 31.36
CA GLU A 271 35.36 -5.60 30.64
C GLU A 271 36.60 -4.72 30.85
N ARG A 272 36.96 -3.95 29.82
CA ARG A 272 37.86 -2.79 29.92
C ARG A 272 37.12 -1.54 29.47
N VAL A 273 37.10 -0.53 30.35
CA VAL A 273 36.24 0.64 30.19
C VAL A 273 37.07 1.90 30.03
N TYR A 274 36.68 2.75 29.09
CA TYR A 274 37.30 4.03 28.81
C TYR A 274 36.26 5.16 28.88
N LEU A 275 36.55 6.21 29.64
CA LEU A 275 35.79 7.46 29.57
C LEU A 275 36.27 8.26 28.36
N PHE A 276 35.32 8.67 27.52
CA PHE A 276 35.53 9.56 26.39
C PHE A 276 34.57 10.74 26.48
N THR A 277 35.02 11.93 26.06
CA THR A 277 34.20 13.14 26.02
C THR A 277 34.66 13.98 24.83
N PRO A 278 33.91 14.00 23.72
CA PRO A 278 34.33 14.70 22.51
C PRO A 278 34.18 16.22 22.68
N ALA A 279 35.09 16.99 22.07
CA ALA A 279 35.03 18.46 22.07
C ALA A 279 34.00 19.02 21.06
N GLU A 280 33.56 18.22 20.09
CA GLU A 280 32.60 18.57 19.05
C GLU A 280 31.59 17.44 18.88
N ALA A 281 30.37 17.76 18.46
CA ALA A 281 29.39 16.74 18.13
C ALA A 281 29.78 16.04 16.82
N GLY A 282 29.46 14.76 16.69
CA GLY A 282 29.69 14.02 15.45
C GLY A 282 29.53 12.52 15.61
N THR A 283 29.82 11.81 14.52
CA THR A 283 29.75 10.35 14.46
C THR A 283 31.13 9.75 14.67
N TYR A 284 31.23 8.82 15.62
CA TYR A 284 32.47 8.18 16.04
C TYR A 284 32.39 6.69 15.71
N THR A 285 33.30 6.22 14.87
CA THR A 285 33.42 4.79 14.52
C THR A 285 34.55 4.19 15.34
N LEU A 286 34.20 3.17 16.12
CA LEU A 286 35.12 2.41 16.97
C LEU A 286 35.11 0.96 16.51
N ASP A 287 36.28 0.36 16.33
CA ASP A 287 36.41 -1.05 15.98
C ASP A 287 37.54 -1.73 16.74
N THR A 288 37.47 -3.05 16.85
CA THR A 288 38.47 -3.87 17.53
C THR A 288 39.30 -4.74 16.59
N SER A 289 39.38 -4.37 15.30
CA SER A 289 40.03 -5.18 14.27
C SER A 289 41.50 -5.49 14.61
N GLY A 290 41.91 -6.73 14.34
CA GLY A 290 43.26 -7.19 14.70
C GLY A 290 43.49 -7.42 16.20
N SER A 291 42.42 -7.52 17.00
CA SER A 291 42.42 -8.15 18.34
C SER A 291 42.61 -9.67 18.23
N SER A 292 43.02 -10.35 19.31
CA SER A 292 43.38 -11.78 19.27
C SER A 292 42.26 -12.75 19.66
N PHE A 293 41.06 -12.25 19.92
CA PHE A 293 39.93 -13.01 20.45
C PHE A 293 38.61 -12.48 19.90
N ASP A 294 37.52 -13.15 20.29
CA ASP A 294 36.15 -12.80 19.99
C ASP A 294 35.68 -11.67 20.90
N THR A 295 35.53 -10.46 20.35
CA THR A 295 35.27 -9.24 21.15
C THR A 295 33.78 -8.90 21.18
N ALA A 296 33.39 -8.06 22.13
CA ALA A 296 32.20 -7.23 22.00
C ALA A 296 32.52 -5.80 22.41
N LEU A 297 31.85 -4.84 21.77
CA LEU A 297 32.13 -3.42 21.90
C LEU A 297 30.82 -2.66 22.06
N GLY A 298 30.76 -1.78 23.05
CA GLY A 298 29.61 -0.91 23.28
C GLY A 298 30.00 0.50 23.68
N VAL A 299 29.08 1.42 23.43
CA VAL A 299 29.13 2.81 23.90
C VAL A 299 27.92 3.04 24.77
N VAL A 300 28.12 3.48 26.02
CA VAL A 300 27.05 3.76 26.98
C VAL A 300 27.19 5.18 27.53
N SER A 301 26.07 5.83 27.86
CA SER A 301 26.11 7.16 28.48
C SER A 301 26.80 7.11 29.84
N ALA A 302 27.82 7.94 30.06
CA ALA A 302 28.48 8.02 31.37
C ALA A 302 27.60 8.71 32.44
N THR A 303 26.42 9.22 32.07
CA THR A 303 25.48 9.88 33.00
C THR A 303 24.39 8.91 33.47
N SER A 304 23.81 8.11 32.57
CA SER A 304 22.68 7.22 32.86
C SER A 304 22.96 5.72 32.72
N CYS A 305 24.14 5.32 32.23
CA CYS A 305 24.47 3.97 31.78
C CYS A 305 23.60 3.46 30.62
N ALA A 306 22.72 4.28 30.04
CA ALA A 306 21.92 3.91 28.88
C ALA A 306 22.83 3.55 27.70
N GLN A 307 22.60 2.38 27.10
CA GLN A 307 23.36 1.93 25.94
C GLN A 307 23.02 2.78 24.72
N ILE A 308 24.04 3.35 24.08
CA ILE A 308 23.94 4.11 22.84
C ILE A 308 24.10 3.15 21.66
N GLU A 309 25.17 2.35 21.66
CA GLU A 309 25.48 1.39 20.60
C GLU A 309 26.12 0.12 21.17
N CYS A 310 25.96 -1.02 20.47
CA CYS A 310 26.56 -2.30 20.85
C CYS A 310 26.70 -3.23 19.63
N ASN A 311 27.85 -3.88 19.50
CA ASN A 311 28.05 -4.93 18.50
C ASN A 311 29.08 -5.97 19.00
N ASP A 312 28.90 -7.23 18.62
CA ASP A 312 29.86 -8.32 18.77
C ASP A 312 30.69 -8.53 17.49
N ASP A 313 30.06 -8.60 16.30
CA ASP A 313 30.72 -8.94 15.03
C ASP A 313 30.72 -7.80 13.98
N ILE A 314 31.89 -7.48 13.40
CA ILE A 314 32.02 -6.64 12.18
C ILE A 314 31.26 -7.27 11.01
N SER A 315 31.29 -8.60 10.93
CA SER A 315 30.56 -9.39 9.92
C SER A 315 30.53 -10.86 10.37
N PRO A 316 29.67 -11.71 9.78
CA PRO A 316 29.64 -13.16 10.07
C PRO A 316 30.93 -13.95 9.78
N THR A 317 32.02 -13.28 9.40
CA THR A 317 33.35 -13.86 9.16
C THR A 317 34.49 -13.16 9.91
N ILE A 318 34.20 -12.10 10.67
CA ILE A 318 35.19 -11.29 11.40
C ILE A 318 34.65 -11.09 12.82
N SER A 319 35.13 -11.93 13.75
CA SER A 319 34.76 -11.93 15.17
C SER A 319 35.45 -10.83 15.99
N GLN A 320 35.58 -9.66 15.38
CA GLN A 320 36.00 -8.43 16.03
C GLN A 320 34.88 -7.44 15.80
N SER A 321 34.60 -6.60 16.78
CA SER A 321 33.41 -5.75 16.83
C SER A 321 33.65 -4.38 16.21
N LYS A 322 32.59 -3.75 15.71
CA LYS A 322 32.58 -2.35 15.24
C LYS A 322 31.26 -1.68 15.60
N VAL A 323 31.31 -0.49 16.20
CA VAL A 323 30.16 0.36 16.52
C VAL A 323 30.35 1.76 15.94
N ARG A 324 29.25 2.43 15.59
CA ARG A 324 29.26 3.79 15.02
C ARG A 324 28.26 4.64 15.79
N ALA A 325 28.73 5.39 16.78
CA ALA A 325 27.89 6.15 17.71
C ALA A 325 27.87 7.65 17.37
N VAL A 326 26.69 8.26 17.37
CA VAL A 326 26.53 9.72 17.34
C VAL A 326 26.61 10.24 18.77
N ILE A 327 27.54 11.17 19.03
CA ILE A 327 27.80 11.68 20.40
C ILE A 327 27.78 13.21 20.38
N GLY A 328 27.11 13.82 21.36
CA GLY A 328 27.00 15.28 21.50
C GLY A 328 28.31 15.94 21.95
N ALA A 329 28.50 17.22 21.59
CA ALA A 329 29.67 17.99 22.03
C ALA A 329 29.69 18.12 23.57
N GLY A 330 30.77 17.63 24.20
CA GLY A 330 30.92 17.62 25.64
C GLY A 330 30.10 16.55 26.38
N GLU A 331 29.45 15.63 25.66
CA GLU A 331 28.71 14.52 26.25
C GLU A 331 29.65 13.38 26.68
N PRO A 332 29.72 13.04 27.98
CA PRO A 332 30.61 11.99 28.43
C PRO A 332 29.98 10.60 28.18
N VAL A 333 30.73 9.73 27.51
CA VAL A 333 30.37 8.33 27.25
C VAL A 333 31.43 7.38 27.78
N LEU A 334 31.02 6.16 28.10
CA LEU A 334 31.92 5.06 28.41
C LEU A 334 31.98 4.12 27.22
N ILE A 335 33.19 3.86 26.74
CA ILE A 335 33.47 2.84 25.72
C ILE A 335 33.84 1.57 26.46
N VAL A 336 33.04 0.52 26.29
CA VAL A 336 33.18 -0.76 26.96
C VAL A 336 33.68 -1.80 25.96
N VAL A 337 34.90 -2.29 26.16
CA VAL A 337 35.46 -3.41 25.39
C VAL A 337 35.37 -4.66 26.25
N THR A 338 34.73 -5.71 25.76
CA THR A 338 34.63 -7.01 26.42
C THR A 338 34.83 -8.15 25.42
N GLY A 339 34.57 -9.39 25.81
CA GLY A 339 34.60 -10.54 24.90
C GLY A 339 33.28 -11.28 24.83
N PHE A 340 32.98 -11.82 23.65
CA PHE A 340 31.78 -12.62 23.44
C PHE A 340 31.88 -13.98 24.16
N ASP A 341 30.78 -14.45 24.75
CA ASP A 341 30.64 -15.73 25.48
C ASP A 341 31.78 -16.06 26.48
N GLY A 342 32.28 -15.05 27.20
CA GLY A 342 33.33 -15.21 28.20
C GLY A 342 34.75 -15.32 27.63
N SER A 343 34.95 -14.96 26.37
CA SER A 343 36.29 -14.77 25.77
C SER A 343 37.03 -13.62 26.46
N GLU A 344 38.35 -13.74 26.62
CA GLU A 344 39.20 -12.65 27.10
C GLU A 344 40.57 -12.66 26.41
N GLY A 345 41.21 -11.50 26.31
CA GLY A 345 42.51 -11.38 25.65
C GLY A 345 42.99 -9.95 25.46
N ASP A 346 44.08 -9.82 24.71
CA ASP A 346 44.64 -8.52 24.31
C ASP A 346 43.89 -7.98 23.08
N PHE A 347 43.45 -6.73 23.16
CA PHE A 347 42.72 -6.05 22.10
C PHE A 347 43.47 -4.84 21.55
N ARG A 348 43.14 -4.51 20.31
CA ARG A 348 43.31 -3.16 19.74
C ARG A 348 41.92 -2.54 19.68
N LEU A 349 41.82 -1.28 20.06
CA LEU A 349 40.64 -0.45 19.86
C LEU A 349 41.06 0.68 18.94
N HIS A 350 40.60 0.64 17.71
CA HIS A 350 40.75 1.70 16.73
C HIS A 350 39.59 2.69 16.93
N LEU A 351 39.90 3.99 16.94
CA LEU A 351 38.87 5.02 17.00
C LEU A 351 39.09 6.03 15.88
N SER A 352 38.01 6.33 15.17
CA SER A 352 37.94 7.32 14.10
C SER A 352 36.72 8.21 14.32
N LYS A 353 36.83 9.46 13.86
CA LYS A 353 35.75 10.44 13.86
C LYS A 353 35.43 10.74 12.41
N ALA A 354 34.15 10.67 12.04
CA ALA A 354 33.70 11.07 10.71
C ALA A 354 34.08 12.55 10.46
N GLY A 355 34.28 12.91 9.20
CA GLY A 355 34.35 14.33 8.83
C GLY A 355 33.06 15.05 9.25
N PRO A 356 33.09 16.36 9.53
CA PRO A 356 31.85 17.11 9.67
C PRO A 356 31.03 16.92 8.39
N PRO A 357 29.69 16.80 8.47
CA PRO A 357 28.84 16.56 7.33
C PRO A 357 29.03 17.65 6.26
N THR A 358 29.75 17.31 5.19
CA THR A 358 29.98 18.21 4.06
C THR A 358 28.87 18.03 3.05
N CYS A 359 27.84 18.86 3.15
CA CYS A 359 26.88 19.00 2.08
C CYS A 359 26.94 20.41 1.45
N PRO A 360 27.11 20.51 0.13
CA PRO A 360 27.57 19.46 -0.80
C PRO A 360 29.07 19.15 -0.61
N SER A 361 29.51 17.92 -0.91
CA SER A 361 30.91 17.50 -0.73
C SER A 361 31.83 17.87 -1.89
N GLU A 362 31.38 17.69 -3.14
CA GLU A 362 32.05 18.11 -4.37
C GLU A 362 31.05 18.54 -5.47
N ASP A 363 31.51 19.31 -6.45
CA ASP A 363 30.76 19.70 -7.64
C ASP A 363 31.00 18.69 -8.78
N VAL A 364 29.93 18.12 -9.31
CA VAL A 364 29.95 17.21 -10.46
C VAL A 364 30.54 17.91 -11.69
N GLY A 365 30.19 19.18 -11.92
CA GLY A 365 30.62 20.01 -13.04
C GLY A 365 30.04 19.63 -14.41
N ASP A 366 29.96 20.62 -15.30
CA ASP A 366 29.10 20.74 -16.49
C ASP A 366 29.31 19.74 -17.66
N THR A 367 30.18 18.73 -17.51
CA THR A 367 30.53 17.79 -18.61
C THR A 367 30.11 16.36 -18.28
N LEU A 368 29.27 15.77 -19.14
CA LEU A 368 28.70 14.43 -18.95
C LEU A 368 29.10 13.46 -20.10
N PRO A 369 29.06 12.13 -19.87
CA PRO A 369 28.78 11.46 -18.60
C PRO A 369 29.96 11.56 -17.61
N LYS A 370 29.67 11.39 -16.32
CA LYS A 370 30.65 11.31 -15.23
C LYS A 370 30.34 10.17 -14.27
N THR A 371 31.40 9.68 -13.63
CA THR A 371 31.33 8.66 -12.59
C THR A 371 32.21 9.11 -11.42
N PHE A 372 31.64 9.07 -10.22
CA PHE A 372 32.33 9.29 -8.95
C PHE A 372 32.41 7.97 -8.20
N THR A 373 33.49 7.79 -7.43
CA THR A 373 33.69 6.61 -6.60
C THR A 373 34.32 7.02 -5.30
N GLY A 374 33.79 6.55 -4.18
CA GLY A 374 34.32 6.82 -2.85
C GLY A 374 33.94 5.71 -1.88
N ASP A 375 33.96 6.03 -0.59
CA ASP A 375 33.59 5.12 0.49
C ASP A 375 32.80 5.91 1.54
N THR A 376 31.58 5.48 1.84
CA THR A 376 30.74 6.14 2.84
C THR A 376 31.09 5.72 4.27
N GLU A 377 31.81 4.62 4.52
CA GLU A 377 32.05 4.11 5.90
C GLU A 377 32.71 5.12 6.86
N LEU A 378 33.41 6.12 6.32
CA LEU A 378 34.13 7.15 7.08
C LEU A 378 33.43 8.52 7.09
N LEU A 379 32.22 8.62 6.52
CA LEU A 379 31.43 9.84 6.42
C LEU A 379 30.38 9.95 7.54
N GLY A 380 29.77 11.12 7.65
CA GLY A 380 28.64 11.38 8.55
C GLY A 380 27.34 10.79 8.02
N ASP A 381 26.30 10.85 8.84
CA ASP A 381 24.90 10.82 8.40
C ASP A 381 24.42 12.27 8.61
N ALA A 382 24.15 12.96 7.51
CA ALA A 382 23.94 14.40 7.42
C ALA A 382 22.54 14.76 6.93
N ILE A 383 22.06 13.95 5.98
CA ILE A 383 20.82 14.13 5.24
C ILE A 383 20.08 12.82 5.36
N THR A 384 18.87 12.85 5.91
CA THR A 384 17.99 11.69 5.97
C THR A 384 17.09 11.69 4.73
N PRO A 385 17.24 10.75 3.77
CA PRO A 385 16.36 10.63 2.61
C PRO A 385 14.87 10.55 2.96
N SER A 386 14.04 11.03 2.03
CA SER A 386 12.57 10.95 2.10
C SER A 386 11.99 9.57 1.72
N CYS A 387 12.82 8.66 1.21
CA CYS A 387 12.43 7.30 0.82
C CYS A 387 13.42 6.23 1.33
N GLY A 388 13.06 4.96 1.16
CA GLY A 388 13.80 3.82 1.74
C GLY A 388 13.61 3.70 3.26
N HIS A 389 14.51 2.97 3.91
CA HIS A 389 14.74 3.11 5.35
C HIS A 389 16.12 3.77 5.53
N PRO A 390 16.21 5.07 5.84
CA PRO A 390 17.48 5.78 5.94
C PRO A 390 18.19 5.58 7.30
N GLY A 391 19.44 6.04 7.38
CA GLY A 391 20.31 5.96 8.58
C GLY A 391 21.76 5.51 8.30
N GLY A 392 22.09 5.32 7.02
CA GLY A 392 23.45 5.06 6.58
C GLY A 392 24.35 6.29 6.68
N PRO A 393 25.67 6.13 6.47
CA PRO A 393 26.52 7.26 6.13
C PRO A 393 26.25 7.74 4.69
N ASP A 394 26.08 9.04 4.51
CA ASP A 394 25.82 9.66 3.20
C ASP A 394 27.05 10.32 2.56
N VAL A 395 26.88 10.63 1.28
CA VAL A 395 27.70 11.58 0.52
C VAL A 395 26.81 12.37 -0.43
N SER A 396 27.12 13.65 -0.63
CA SER A 396 26.32 14.55 -1.45
C SER A 396 27.15 15.29 -2.49
N TYR A 397 26.60 15.49 -3.68
CA TYR A 397 27.26 16.12 -4.82
C TYR A 397 26.38 17.21 -5.43
N THR A 398 26.95 18.37 -5.78
CA THR A 398 26.22 19.39 -6.54
C THR A 398 26.27 19.06 -8.03
N PHE A 399 25.15 19.13 -8.73
CA PHE A 399 25.09 19.08 -10.19
C PHE A 399 24.37 20.30 -10.76
N THR A 400 25.00 20.99 -11.71
CA THR A 400 24.35 22.05 -12.49
C THR A 400 24.08 21.58 -13.91
N ALA A 401 22.82 21.65 -14.35
CA ALA A 401 22.40 21.18 -15.66
C ALA A 401 22.99 22.03 -16.80
N PRO A 402 23.80 21.47 -17.72
CA PRO A 402 24.43 22.24 -18.80
C PRO A 402 23.46 22.70 -19.90
N ALA A 403 22.26 22.10 -19.98
CA ALA A 403 21.20 22.42 -20.92
C ALA A 403 19.83 21.96 -20.38
N ASP A 404 18.73 22.46 -20.97
CA ASP A 404 17.38 21.94 -20.69
C ASP A 404 17.29 20.45 -21.07
N GLY A 405 16.81 19.59 -20.18
CA GLY A 405 16.56 18.19 -20.51
C GLY A 405 16.47 17.25 -19.30
N LYS A 406 16.28 15.95 -19.59
CA LYS A 406 16.31 14.89 -18.58
C LYS A 406 17.74 14.43 -18.29
N TYR A 407 18.02 14.17 -17.02
CA TYR A 407 19.28 13.67 -16.52
C TYR A 407 19.04 12.42 -15.68
N VAL A 408 19.95 11.45 -15.77
CA VAL A 408 19.91 10.19 -15.03
C VAL A 408 21.06 10.14 -14.05
N PHE A 409 20.72 9.73 -12.82
CA PHE A 409 21.63 9.46 -11.72
C PHE A 409 21.43 8.00 -11.32
N ASP A 410 22.49 7.23 -11.20
CA ASP A 410 22.41 5.86 -10.66
C ASP A 410 23.62 5.52 -9.81
N THR A 411 23.44 4.58 -8.88
CA THR A 411 24.50 4.10 -7.99
C THR A 411 25.09 2.76 -8.45
N PHE A 412 24.91 2.39 -9.73
CA PHE A 412 25.27 1.07 -10.22
C PHE A 412 26.78 0.83 -10.13
N GLY A 413 27.15 -0.24 -9.43
CA GLY A 413 28.53 -0.58 -9.07
C GLY A 413 28.89 -0.37 -7.61
N SER A 414 27.98 0.16 -6.78
CA SER A 414 28.15 0.26 -5.32
C SER A 414 28.11 -1.12 -4.64
N GLU A 415 28.82 -1.28 -3.52
CA GLU A 415 29.01 -2.58 -2.84
C GLU A 415 27.98 -2.87 -1.72
N PHE A 416 27.07 -1.93 -1.45
CA PHE A 416 26.05 -1.98 -0.39
C PHE A 416 24.66 -1.60 -0.94
N ASN A 417 23.60 -1.72 -0.12
CA ASN A 417 22.27 -1.24 -0.52
C ASN A 417 22.19 0.28 -0.39
N THR A 418 22.02 0.99 -1.50
CA THR A 418 22.03 2.45 -1.55
C THR A 418 20.63 3.05 -1.55
N ILE A 419 20.51 4.27 -1.05
CA ILE A 419 19.40 5.19 -1.34
C ILE A 419 19.96 6.37 -2.13
N LEU A 420 19.28 6.80 -3.20
CA LEU A 420 19.63 7.96 -4.01
C LEU A 420 18.51 8.98 -3.98
N GLU A 421 18.80 10.17 -3.45
CA GLU A 421 17.88 11.31 -3.44
C GLU A 421 18.44 12.50 -4.22
N LEU A 422 17.57 13.20 -4.96
CA LEU A 422 17.89 14.39 -5.73
C LEU A 422 17.07 15.56 -5.19
N GLN A 423 17.72 16.61 -4.68
CA GLN A 423 17.11 17.79 -4.06
C GLN A 423 17.41 19.07 -4.85
N ASP A 424 16.45 19.99 -4.96
CA ASP A 424 16.61 21.25 -5.70
C ASP A 424 17.44 22.30 -4.94
N GLY A 425 18.50 22.82 -5.58
CA GLY A 425 19.34 23.88 -5.05
C GLY A 425 20.39 23.42 -4.03
N GLU A 426 20.01 23.39 -2.75
CA GLU A 426 20.89 23.12 -1.60
C GLU A 426 20.38 21.88 -0.81
N CYS A 427 21.06 21.54 0.29
CA CYS A 427 20.92 20.30 1.05
C CYS A 427 19.67 20.22 1.96
N ASP A 428 18.89 21.28 1.98
CA ASP A 428 17.54 21.37 2.57
C ASP A 428 16.49 21.69 1.49
N GLY A 429 16.81 21.36 0.24
CA GLY A 429 16.02 21.61 -0.96
C GLY A 429 14.74 20.79 -1.07
N GLU A 430 13.90 21.13 -2.06
CA GLU A 430 12.72 20.32 -2.39
C GLU A 430 13.17 19.02 -3.07
N VAL A 431 12.70 17.86 -2.57
CA VAL A 431 13.01 16.56 -3.17
C VAL A 431 12.36 16.45 -4.54
N LEU A 432 13.18 16.32 -5.58
CA LEU A 432 12.76 16.14 -6.97
C LEU A 432 12.53 14.66 -7.32
N ALA A 433 13.37 13.78 -6.77
CA ALA A 433 13.25 12.32 -6.93
C ALA A 433 13.98 11.60 -5.79
N CYS A 434 13.48 10.44 -5.37
CA CYS A 434 14.16 9.54 -4.45
C CYS A 434 13.92 8.10 -4.88
N ASN A 435 14.95 7.25 -4.81
CA ASN A 435 14.87 5.82 -5.11
C ASN A 435 15.82 5.02 -4.22
N ASP A 436 15.35 3.88 -3.72
CA ASP A 436 16.09 2.92 -2.89
C ASP A 436 16.61 1.80 -3.81
N ASP A 437 15.76 0.83 -4.14
CA ASP A 437 16.06 -0.23 -5.11
C ASP A 437 15.75 0.15 -6.57
N SER A 438 16.62 -0.28 -7.49
CA SER A 438 16.38 -0.25 -8.94
C SER A 438 16.81 -1.55 -9.61
N ARG A 439 16.16 -1.90 -10.73
CA ARG A 439 16.48 -3.09 -11.56
C ARG A 439 16.36 -4.44 -10.83
N GLY A 440 15.62 -4.46 -9.72
CA GLY A 440 15.50 -5.64 -8.85
C GLY A 440 16.80 -5.98 -8.12
N GLY A 441 17.68 -5.00 -7.92
CA GLY A 441 18.88 -5.09 -7.10
C GLY A 441 18.98 -3.90 -6.14
N SER A 442 19.94 -4.02 -5.22
CA SER A 442 20.20 -3.11 -4.09
C SER A 442 20.94 -1.82 -4.50
N GLN A 443 20.61 -1.25 -5.66
CA GLN A 443 21.30 -0.10 -6.22
C GLN A 443 20.27 0.80 -6.90
N SER A 444 20.33 2.08 -6.58
CA SER A 444 19.33 3.07 -6.90
C SER A 444 19.52 3.71 -8.28
N ARG A 445 18.44 4.25 -8.83
CA ARG A 445 18.44 5.09 -10.02
C ARG A 445 17.28 6.08 -10.00
N ALA A 446 17.59 7.35 -10.26
CA ALA A 446 16.64 8.45 -10.36
C ALA A 446 16.80 9.19 -11.70
N VAL A 447 15.70 9.72 -12.24
CA VAL A 447 15.68 10.53 -13.46
C VAL A 447 14.90 11.82 -13.17
N VAL A 448 15.49 12.97 -13.49
CA VAL A 448 14.90 14.30 -13.27
C VAL A 448 14.99 15.15 -14.53
N GLU A 449 14.01 16.01 -14.74
CA GLU A 449 14.00 17.00 -15.82
C GLU A 449 14.41 18.36 -15.23
N LEU A 450 15.44 19.00 -15.81
CA LEU A 450 16.10 20.19 -15.26
C LEU A 450 16.23 21.29 -16.33
N GLU A 451 16.07 22.54 -15.92
CA GLU A 451 16.33 23.72 -16.77
C GLU A 451 17.84 24.03 -16.86
N ALA A 452 18.29 24.63 -17.97
CA ALA A 452 19.68 25.00 -18.16
C ALA A 452 20.19 25.97 -17.07
N GLY A 453 21.18 25.54 -16.30
CA GLY A 453 21.73 26.27 -15.16
C GLY A 453 20.96 26.07 -13.84
N GLN A 454 19.93 25.22 -13.81
CA GLN A 454 19.37 24.71 -12.55
C GLN A 454 20.43 23.85 -11.86
N THR A 455 20.51 23.98 -10.54
CA THR A 455 21.48 23.29 -9.69
C THR A 455 20.73 22.42 -8.70
N ILE A 456 21.18 21.19 -8.51
CA ILE A 456 20.61 20.21 -7.56
C ILE A 456 21.71 19.61 -6.68
N VAL A 457 21.32 18.98 -5.58
CA VAL A 457 22.15 18.09 -4.77
C VAL A 457 21.73 16.65 -5.01
N ALA A 458 22.68 15.79 -5.41
CA ALA A 458 22.52 14.35 -5.48
C ALA A 458 23.14 13.69 -4.25
N VAL A 459 22.31 13.03 -3.44
CA VAL A 459 22.67 12.38 -2.18
C VAL A 459 22.70 10.87 -2.40
N VAL A 460 23.81 10.23 -2.07
CA VAL A 460 23.95 8.77 -1.99
C VAL A 460 24.09 8.40 -0.53
N ASP A 461 23.06 7.76 0.01
CA ASP A 461 22.98 7.23 1.37
C ASP A 461 22.90 5.68 1.31
N GLY A 462 22.86 5.01 2.45
CA GLY A 462 22.65 3.57 2.57
C GLY A 462 21.38 3.20 3.32
N PHE A 463 20.81 2.08 2.93
CA PHE A 463 19.64 1.49 3.59
C PHE A 463 19.98 0.99 5.00
N GLU A 464 19.13 1.34 5.97
CA GLU A 464 19.25 1.15 7.42
C GLU A 464 20.55 1.72 8.00
N ALA A 465 21.62 0.92 8.03
CA ALA A 465 22.96 1.34 8.48
C ALA A 465 24.05 0.92 7.48
N ALA A 466 23.66 0.54 6.27
CA ALA A 466 24.56 0.08 5.23
C ALA A 466 25.50 1.21 4.79
N GLY A 467 26.76 0.88 4.58
CA GLY A 467 27.76 1.80 4.05
C GLY A 467 28.90 1.01 3.41
N GLY A 468 29.73 1.68 2.63
CA GLY A 468 30.80 1.03 1.88
C GLY A 468 31.23 1.82 0.68
N ARG A 469 31.94 1.13 -0.23
CA ARG A 469 32.33 1.73 -1.50
C ARG A 469 31.12 1.95 -2.41
N TYR A 470 30.91 3.20 -2.78
CA TYR A 470 29.87 3.61 -3.72
C TYR A 470 30.45 3.95 -5.09
N THR A 471 29.59 3.84 -6.09
CA THR A 471 29.74 4.47 -7.41
C THR A 471 28.54 5.36 -7.62
N LEU A 472 28.72 6.60 -8.11
CA LEU A 472 27.64 7.47 -8.57
C LEU A 472 27.88 7.83 -10.03
N ASN A 473 26.99 7.41 -10.91
CA ASN A 473 27.01 7.72 -12.33
C ASN A 473 26.01 8.85 -12.63
N VAL A 474 26.43 9.83 -13.41
CA VAL A 474 25.59 10.96 -13.86
C VAL A 474 25.72 11.08 -15.37
N ALA A 475 24.57 11.12 -16.07
CA ALA A 475 24.52 11.29 -17.52
C ALA A 475 23.30 12.11 -17.95
N ALA A 476 23.36 12.66 -19.16
CA ALA A 476 22.14 13.09 -19.85
C ALA A 476 21.31 11.84 -20.16
N TRP A 477 20.00 11.91 -19.98
CA TRP A 477 19.11 10.79 -20.26
C TRP A 477 18.93 10.63 -21.77
N GLU A 478 19.21 9.41 -22.27
CA GLU A 478 18.89 9.00 -23.64
C GLU A 478 17.77 7.95 -23.57
N PRO A 479 16.71 8.05 -24.39
CA PRO A 479 15.63 7.07 -24.39
C PRO A 479 16.18 5.67 -24.74
N PRO A 480 15.75 4.61 -24.05
CA PRO A 480 16.18 3.25 -24.36
C PRO A 480 15.91 2.87 -25.82
N PRO A 481 16.76 2.04 -26.44
CA PRO A 481 16.53 1.58 -27.80
C PRO A 481 15.23 0.77 -27.89
N CYS A 482 14.40 1.09 -28.89
CA CYS A 482 13.27 0.28 -29.31
C CYS A 482 13.67 -0.52 -30.57
N PRO A 483 13.58 -1.86 -30.58
CA PRO A 483 13.29 -2.72 -29.44
C PRO A 483 14.54 -2.85 -28.56
N MET A 484 14.38 -3.13 -27.26
CA MET A 484 15.52 -3.45 -26.39
C MET A 484 16.10 -4.83 -26.75
N MET A 485 15.26 -5.75 -27.21
CA MET A 485 15.61 -7.15 -27.47
C MET A 485 14.93 -7.68 -28.75
N ASP A 486 15.65 -8.44 -29.58
CA ASP A 486 15.07 -9.13 -30.74
C ASP A 486 14.85 -10.61 -30.45
N LEU A 487 13.60 -11.07 -30.57
CA LEU A 487 13.17 -12.47 -30.42
C LEU A 487 13.32 -13.27 -31.72
N GLY A 488 13.66 -12.61 -32.83
CA GLY A 488 13.75 -13.23 -34.15
C GLY A 488 12.42 -13.82 -34.62
N SER A 489 12.46 -15.04 -35.17
CA SER A 489 11.31 -15.69 -35.82
C SER A 489 10.97 -17.08 -35.27
N THR A 490 11.51 -17.46 -34.11
CA THR A 490 11.22 -18.77 -33.50
C THR A 490 9.88 -18.76 -32.79
N TYR A 491 9.06 -19.80 -32.94
CA TYR A 491 7.85 -19.98 -32.15
C TYR A 491 7.47 -21.48 -32.08
N PRO A 492 6.87 -21.96 -30.98
CA PRO A 492 6.65 -21.23 -29.73
C PRO A 492 7.97 -20.96 -29.00
N GLN A 493 8.03 -19.84 -28.25
CA GLN A 493 9.16 -19.49 -27.39
C GLN A 493 8.68 -18.75 -26.13
N SER A 494 9.52 -18.69 -25.11
CA SER A 494 9.29 -17.90 -23.90
C SER A 494 10.58 -17.20 -23.47
N VAL A 495 10.47 -15.96 -23.03
CA VAL A 495 11.55 -15.19 -22.40
C VAL A 495 11.11 -14.69 -21.03
N THR A 496 12.06 -14.38 -20.16
CA THR A 496 11.82 -13.81 -18.83
C THR A 496 12.66 -12.56 -18.68
N GLY A 497 12.13 -11.56 -17.99
CA GLY A 497 12.82 -10.31 -17.67
C GLY A 497 12.26 -9.68 -16.40
N ASN A 498 12.66 -8.44 -16.14
CA ASN A 498 12.13 -7.62 -15.04
C ASN A 498 11.91 -6.20 -15.56
N THR A 499 10.76 -5.59 -15.28
CA THR A 499 10.48 -4.19 -15.63
C THR A 499 11.02 -3.20 -14.61
N SER A 500 11.19 -3.57 -13.33
CA SER A 500 11.70 -2.68 -12.29
C SER A 500 12.98 -1.97 -12.75
N GLY A 501 13.10 -0.66 -12.50
CA GLY A 501 14.28 0.13 -12.87
C GLY A 501 14.62 0.26 -14.36
N LEU A 502 13.70 -0.13 -15.25
CA LEU A 502 13.65 0.41 -16.61
C LEU A 502 13.03 1.82 -16.59
N ASP A 503 12.95 2.47 -17.74
CA ASP A 503 12.31 3.77 -17.88
C ASP A 503 10.88 3.61 -18.38
N HIS A 504 9.98 4.49 -17.94
CA HIS A 504 8.70 4.71 -18.60
C HIS A 504 8.90 5.65 -19.81
N VAL A 505 8.65 5.18 -21.03
CA VAL A 505 8.80 5.98 -22.27
C VAL A 505 7.64 5.80 -23.24
N LEU A 506 6.92 4.69 -23.18
CA LEU A 506 5.84 4.34 -24.11
C LEU A 506 4.48 4.32 -23.43
N GLU A 507 3.58 5.18 -23.92
CA GLU A 507 2.18 5.23 -23.49
C GLU A 507 1.39 4.01 -24.00
N SER A 508 0.70 3.32 -23.10
CA SER A 508 -0.16 2.18 -23.46
C SER A 508 -1.46 2.61 -24.15
N PRO A 509 -1.89 1.95 -25.24
CA PRO A 509 -3.18 2.25 -25.89
C PRO A 509 -4.44 1.87 -25.09
N CYS A 510 -4.33 1.05 -24.03
CA CYS A 510 -5.48 0.49 -23.31
C CYS A 510 -5.40 0.58 -21.78
N ALA A 511 -4.31 1.12 -21.23
CA ALA A 511 -4.21 1.50 -19.82
C ALA A 511 -3.48 2.85 -19.71
N THR A 512 -3.71 3.59 -18.62
CA THR A 512 -2.83 4.69 -18.23
C THR A 512 -1.82 4.14 -17.23
N SER A 513 -0.56 4.03 -17.64
CA SER A 513 0.54 3.49 -16.85
C SER A 513 1.72 4.45 -16.89
N ASP A 514 2.12 4.99 -15.74
CA ASP A 514 3.44 5.63 -15.54
C ASP A 514 4.49 4.55 -15.17
N SER A 515 4.39 3.38 -15.79
CA SER A 515 5.08 2.15 -15.39
C SER A 515 6.31 1.91 -16.28
N PRO A 516 7.41 1.36 -15.73
CA PRO A 516 8.57 0.97 -16.54
C PRO A 516 8.25 -0.16 -17.53
N GLU A 517 8.57 0.02 -18.82
CA GLU A 517 8.33 -1.01 -19.84
C GLU A 517 9.59 -1.74 -20.34
N ALA A 518 9.39 -2.96 -20.87
CA ALA A 518 10.39 -3.70 -21.64
C ALA A 518 9.91 -3.96 -23.08
N THR A 519 10.76 -3.67 -24.07
CA THR A 519 10.37 -3.73 -25.48
C THR A 519 11.09 -4.83 -26.28
N TYR A 520 10.34 -5.51 -27.13
CA TYR A 520 10.79 -6.65 -27.94
C TYR A 520 10.40 -6.48 -29.41
N SER A 521 11.17 -7.07 -30.33
CA SER A 521 10.71 -7.36 -31.70
C SER A 521 10.50 -8.86 -31.91
N PHE A 522 9.49 -9.20 -32.71
CA PHE A 522 9.26 -10.54 -33.24
C PHE A 522 8.92 -10.45 -34.73
N THR A 523 9.62 -11.22 -35.56
CA THR A 523 9.37 -11.26 -37.02
C THR A 523 8.70 -12.57 -37.40
N ALA A 524 7.46 -12.51 -37.89
CA ALA A 524 6.69 -13.69 -38.26
C ALA A 524 7.37 -14.48 -39.40
N PRO A 525 7.72 -15.77 -39.21
CA PRO A 525 8.39 -16.56 -40.27
C PRO A 525 7.46 -16.97 -41.43
N VAL A 526 6.15 -17.02 -41.17
CA VAL A 526 5.09 -17.35 -42.14
C VAL A 526 3.85 -16.51 -41.83
N ASP A 527 2.95 -16.36 -42.82
CA ASP A 527 1.62 -15.81 -42.56
C ASP A 527 0.94 -16.62 -41.47
N GLY A 528 0.33 -15.97 -40.49
CA GLY A 528 -0.33 -16.66 -39.38
C GLY A 528 -0.82 -15.73 -38.29
N ARG A 529 -1.49 -16.31 -37.29
CA ARG A 529 -1.92 -15.59 -36.09
C ARG A 529 -0.98 -15.93 -34.95
N TYR A 530 -0.40 -14.90 -34.36
CA TYR A 530 0.56 -15.02 -33.28
C TYR A 530 -0.04 -14.45 -32.00
N THR A 531 0.14 -15.17 -30.91
CA THR A 531 -0.34 -14.80 -29.58
C THR A 531 0.87 -14.52 -28.70
N PHE A 532 0.89 -13.30 -28.18
CA PHE A 532 1.79 -12.82 -27.16
C PHE A 532 1.02 -12.84 -25.84
N ASP A 533 1.57 -13.44 -24.79
CA ASP A 533 0.95 -13.44 -23.47
C ASP A 533 1.99 -13.34 -22.36
N THR A 534 1.61 -12.76 -21.23
CA THR A 534 2.48 -12.60 -20.05
C THR A 534 2.19 -13.65 -18.96
N ILE A 535 1.56 -14.77 -19.31
CA ILE A 535 1.07 -15.74 -18.32
C ILE A 535 2.25 -16.40 -17.58
N GLY A 536 2.20 -16.27 -16.25
CA GLY A 536 3.27 -16.69 -15.34
C GLY A 536 4.19 -15.56 -14.86
N SER A 537 3.89 -14.31 -15.20
CA SER A 537 4.50 -13.10 -14.60
C SER A 537 4.03 -12.88 -13.16
N SER A 538 4.80 -12.13 -12.35
CA SER A 538 4.44 -11.84 -10.95
C SER A 538 3.73 -10.50 -10.73
N LEU A 539 3.87 -9.55 -11.66
CA LEU A 539 3.17 -8.25 -11.66
C LEU A 539 1.81 -8.32 -12.39
N ASP A 540 0.99 -7.29 -12.18
CA ASP A 540 -0.15 -6.94 -13.04
C ASP A 540 0.40 -6.30 -14.32
N THR A 541 0.28 -6.99 -15.46
CA THR A 541 0.90 -6.55 -16.71
C THR A 541 -0.06 -5.79 -17.62
N VAL A 542 0.50 -4.91 -18.42
CA VAL A 542 -0.13 -4.38 -19.63
C VAL A 542 0.71 -4.80 -20.83
N LEU A 543 0.10 -5.44 -21.82
CA LEU A 543 0.76 -5.92 -23.03
C LEU A 543 0.18 -5.22 -24.25
N HIS A 544 1.04 -4.54 -25.01
CA HIS A 544 0.64 -3.94 -26.28
C HIS A 544 1.60 -4.32 -27.40
N VAL A 545 1.02 -4.48 -28.60
CA VAL A 545 1.73 -4.93 -29.80
C VAL A 545 1.52 -3.91 -30.90
N HIS A 546 2.59 -3.56 -31.61
CA HIS A 546 2.63 -2.48 -32.61
C HIS A 546 3.28 -2.96 -33.91
N ASP A 547 2.90 -2.36 -35.04
CA ASP A 547 3.46 -2.67 -36.35
C ASP A 547 4.68 -1.79 -36.68
N GLY A 548 5.79 -2.41 -37.10
CA GLY A 548 6.97 -1.73 -37.65
C GLY A 548 7.83 -0.90 -36.70
N SER A 549 7.31 -0.42 -35.56
CA SER A 549 8.07 0.20 -34.45
C SER A 549 7.23 0.23 -33.15
N CYS A 550 7.84 0.47 -31.99
CA CYS A 550 7.09 0.57 -30.71
C CYS A 550 6.07 1.73 -30.68
N ALA A 551 6.30 2.79 -31.46
CA ALA A 551 5.37 3.92 -31.65
C ALA A 551 4.51 3.77 -32.93
N GLY A 552 4.49 2.58 -33.53
CA GLY A 552 3.70 2.27 -34.73
C GLY A 552 2.21 2.10 -34.42
N PRO A 553 1.39 1.83 -35.46
CA PRO A 553 -0.02 1.48 -35.27
C PRO A 553 -0.16 0.29 -34.32
N SER A 554 -1.07 0.38 -33.34
CA SER A 554 -1.34 -0.75 -32.44
C SER A 554 -2.05 -1.88 -33.19
N LEU A 555 -1.48 -3.07 -33.08
CA LEU A 555 -2.01 -4.36 -33.54
C LEU A 555 -2.86 -5.07 -32.47
N GLY A 556 -2.87 -4.53 -31.25
CA GLY A 556 -3.64 -5.00 -30.11
C GLY A 556 -3.04 -4.53 -28.79
N CYS A 557 -3.89 -4.40 -27.77
CA CYS A 557 -3.50 -4.07 -26.40
C CYS A 557 -4.42 -4.81 -25.43
N ASN A 558 -3.86 -5.33 -24.35
CA ASN A 558 -4.61 -5.95 -23.27
C ASN A 558 -3.91 -5.71 -21.93
N ASP A 559 -4.70 -5.43 -20.91
CA ASP A 559 -4.29 -5.29 -19.52
C ASP A 559 -4.55 -6.65 -18.84
N ASN A 560 -5.78 -6.91 -18.40
CA ASN A 560 -6.21 -8.20 -17.88
C ASN A 560 -6.71 -9.16 -18.99
N ALA A 561 -6.15 -10.37 -19.11
CA ALA A 561 -6.61 -11.42 -20.05
C ALA A 561 -7.97 -12.01 -19.66
N SER A 562 -8.36 -11.88 -18.38
CA SER A 562 -9.68 -12.25 -17.86
C SER A 562 -9.93 -11.52 -16.55
N SER A 563 -11.18 -11.48 -16.08
CA SER A 563 -11.52 -10.93 -14.75
C SER A 563 -10.94 -11.70 -13.55
N SER A 564 -10.06 -12.69 -13.78
CA SER A 564 -9.39 -13.50 -12.77
C SER A 564 -7.88 -13.67 -13.04
N SER A 565 -7.28 -12.87 -13.93
CA SER A 565 -5.84 -12.92 -14.24
C SER A 565 -5.33 -11.54 -14.61
N SER A 566 -4.43 -11.04 -13.75
CA SER A 566 -3.60 -9.83 -13.90
C SER A 566 -2.43 -10.04 -14.88
N GLN A 567 -2.62 -10.92 -15.86
CA GLN A 567 -1.66 -11.15 -16.94
C GLN A 567 -2.40 -10.95 -18.25
N SER A 568 -1.70 -10.43 -19.23
CA SER A 568 -2.26 -9.97 -20.49
C SER A 568 -2.12 -11.00 -21.60
N VAL A 569 -2.97 -10.88 -22.62
CA VAL A 569 -2.88 -11.63 -23.88
C VAL A 569 -3.27 -10.76 -25.07
N VAL A 570 -2.43 -10.73 -26.10
CA VAL A 570 -2.71 -10.09 -27.39
C VAL A 570 -2.49 -11.12 -28.50
N SER A 571 -3.52 -11.36 -29.32
CA SER A 571 -3.46 -12.28 -30.46
C SER A 571 -3.78 -11.56 -31.76
N THR A 572 -2.83 -11.51 -32.69
CA THR A 572 -2.90 -10.67 -33.89
C THR A 572 -2.40 -11.41 -35.14
N PRO A 573 -3.01 -11.21 -36.32
CA PRO A 573 -2.50 -11.78 -37.57
C PRO A 573 -1.26 -11.00 -38.04
N LEU A 574 -0.23 -11.73 -38.46
CA LEU A 574 1.01 -11.18 -39.03
C LEU A 574 1.34 -11.87 -40.36
N SER A 575 1.79 -11.10 -41.35
CA SER A 575 2.29 -11.62 -42.63
C SER A 575 3.72 -12.15 -42.52
N ALA A 576 4.11 -13.06 -43.41
CA ALA A 576 5.47 -13.58 -43.50
C ALA A 576 6.50 -12.45 -43.69
N GLY A 577 7.44 -12.33 -42.76
CA GLY A 577 8.46 -11.27 -42.71
C GLY A 577 7.99 -9.96 -42.07
N GLN A 578 6.76 -9.86 -41.59
CA GLN A 578 6.29 -8.70 -40.82
C GLN A 578 6.89 -8.73 -39.40
N THR A 579 7.37 -7.58 -38.93
CA THR A 579 7.94 -7.42 -37.58
C THR A 579 6.95 -6.70 -36.67
N ALA A 580 6.45 -7.42 -35.67
CA ALA A 580 5.68 -6.88 -34.57
C ALA A 580 6.61 -6.42 -33.44
N TYR A 581 6.26 -5.31 -32.80
CA TYR A 581 6.95 -4.75 -31.64
C TYR A 581 6.07 -4.96 -30.42
N VAL A 582 6.57 -5.71 -29.44
CA VAL A 582 5.82 -6.16 -28.26
C VAL A 582 6.36 -5.42 -27.06
N VAL A 583 5.48 -4.74 -26.34
CA VAL A 583 5.81 -3.97 -25.14
C VAL A 583 5.17 -4.66 -23.94
N VAL A 584 6.01 -5.06 -22.98
CA VAL A 584 5.58 -5.62 -21.69
C VAL A 584 5.74 -4.51 -20.66
N ASP A 585 4.62 -4.00 -20.18
CA ASP A 585 4.49 -2.92 -19.23
C ASP A 585 3.72 -3.40 -17.97
N GLY A 586 3.61 -2.56 -16.94
CA GLY A 586 2.87 -2.84 -15.71
C GLY A 586 1.63 -1.96 -15.54
N ALA A 587 0.58 -2.48 -14.89
CA ALA A 587 -0.63 -1.71 -14.60
C ALA A 587 -0.44 -0.78 -13.39
N TYR A 588 -0.91 0.46 -13.46
CA TYR A 588 -0.98 1.41 -12.33
C TYR A 588 0.34 1.67 -11.56
N GLY A 589 1.49 1.61 -12.23
CA GLY A 589 2.81 1.77 -11.62
C GLY A 589 3.44 0.48 -11.09
N ASP A 590 2.80 -0.68 -11.28
CA ASP A 590 3.37 -1.98 -10.92
C ASP A 590 4.62 -2.29 -11.78
N SER A 591 5.61 -2.97 -11.20
CA SER A 591 6.81 -3.39 -11.91
C SER A 591 7.43 -4.62 -11.25
N GLY A 592 8.05 -5.49 -12.05
CA GLY A 592 8.63 -6.71 -11.50
C GLY A 592 8.97 -7.76 -12.55
N ALA A 593 9.18 -8.99 -12.07
CA ALA A 593 9.56 -10.12 -12.91
C ALA A 593 8.41 -10.56 -13.83
N TYR A 594 8.65 -10.56 -15.14
CA TYR A 594 7.71 -11.03 -16.14
C TYR A 594 8.22 -12.24 -16.93
N LYS A 595 7.27 -12.93 -17.55
CA LYS A 595 7.49 -13.98 -18.54
C LYS A 595 6.65 -13.69 -19.77
N LEU A 596 7.30 -13.35 -20.88
CA LEU A 596 6.65 -13.17 -22.18
C LEU A 596 6.68 -14.50 -22.95
N ASN A 597 5.51 -14.99 -23.33
CA ASN A 597 5.32 -16.17 -24.15
C ASN A 597 4.92 -15.74 -25.56
N VAL A 598 5.49 -16.39 -26.59
CA VAL A 598 5.11 -16.24 -27.99
C VAL A 598 4.66 -17.59 -28.51
N SER A 599 3.43 -17.66 -28.99
CA SER A 599 2.86 -18.83 -29.67
C SER A 599 2.20 -18.40 -30.98
N GLY A 600 1.79 -19.34 -31.81
CA GLY A 600 1.11 -18.99 -33.06
C GLY A 600 0.67 -20.18 -33.88
N ILE A 601 -0.23 -19.92 -34.82
CA ILE A 601 -0.80 -20.88 -35.75
C ILE A 601 -0.58 -20.32 -37.17
N PRO A 602 0.12 -21.05 -38.07
CA PRO A 602 0.23 -20.66 -39.47
C PRO A 602 -1.14 -20.46 -40.10
N ALA A 603 -1.27 -19.44 -40.94
CA ALA A 603 -2.47 -19.24 -41.74
C ALA A 603 -2.62 -20.43 -42.72
N PRO A 604 -3.85 -20.94 -42.94
CA PRO A 604 -4.11 -21.83 -44.05
C PRO A 604 -3.86 -21.09 -45.37
N PRO A 605 -3.66 -21.80 -46.50
CA PRO A 605 -3.68 -21.18 -47.81
C PRO A 605 -4.97 -20.36 -48.00
N CYS A 606 -4.88 -19.18 -48.62
CA CYS A 606 -6.05 -18.44 -49.05
C CYS A 606 -6.14 -18.40 -50.59
N PRO A 607 -7.32 -18.64 -51.18
CA PRO A 607 -8.48 -19.27 -50.54
C PRO A 607 -8.18 -20.73 -50.14
N ALA A 608 -8.75 -21.20 -49.03
CA ALA A 608 -8.45 -22.53 -48.49
C ALA A 608 -9.15 -23.66 -49.25
N ASN A 609 -10.21 -23.33 -50.00
CA ASN A 609 -11.10 -24.25 -50.69
C ASN A 609 -11.57 -23.63 -52.02
N GLU A 610 -12.05 -24.46 -52.95
CA GLU A 610 -12.71 -24.02 -54.20
C GLU A 610 -14.22 -24.31 -54.14
N LEU A 611 -15.05 -23.42 -54.69
CA LEU A 611 -16.49 -23.65 -54.94
C LEU A 611 -16.72 -24.01 -56.41
N GLU A 612 -17.69 -24.88 -56.66
CA GLU A 612 -18.16 -25.13 -58.02
C GLU A 612 -18.81 -23.87 -58.61
N SER A 613 -18.35 -23.43 -59.80
CA SER A 613 -18.95 -22.29 -60.51
C SER A 613 -20.42 -22.51 -60.92
N ALA A 614 -20.93 -23.74 -60.88
CA ALA A 614 -22.29 -24.07 -61.28
C ALA A 614 -23.31 -23.70 -60.17
N VAL A 615 -24.15 -22.69 -60.43
CA VAL A 615 -25.17 -22.22 -59.49
C VAL A 615 -26.59 -22.60 -59.94
N PRO A 616 -27.55 -22.86 -59.02
CA PRO A 616 -27.42 -22.76 -57.56
C PRO A 616 -26.61 -23.90 -56.94
N LEU A 617 -25.78 -23.55 -55.95
CA LEU A 617 -24.92 -24.44 -55.17
C LEU A 617 -25.30 -24.34 -53.68
N THR A 618 -25.15 -25.44 -52.95
CA THR A 618 -25.22 -25.47 -51.48
C THR A 618 -24.07 -26.32 -50.96
N LEU A 619 -23.23 -25.74 -50.10
CA LEU A 619 -22.14 -26.40 -49.39
C LEU A 619 -22.45 -26.41 -47.88
N ASN A 620 -21.98 -27.45 -47.18
CA ASN A 620 -21.93 -27.46 -45.71
C ASN A 620 -20.46 -27.46 -45.29
N GLY A 621 -20.12 -26.67 -44.27
CA GLY A 621 -18.77 -26.55 -43.72
C GLY A 621 -18.80 -26.30 -42.22
N THR A 622 -17.64 -25.96 -41.65
CA THR A 622 -17.51 -25.58 -40.24
C THR A 622 -16.38 -24.58 -40.06
N THR A 623 -16.60 -23.58 -39.20
CA THR A 623 -15.54 -22.68 -38.73
C THR A 623 -14.89 -23.16 -37.42
N ALA A 624 -15.50 -24.13 -36.74
CA ALA A 624 -15.02 -24.63 -35.45
C ALA A 624 -13.61 -25.25 -35.57
N GLY A 625 -12.66 -24.68 -34.81
CA GLY A 625 -11.26 -25.08 -34.80
C GLY A 625 -10.41 -24.47 -35.92
N LEU A 626 -10.98 -23.57 -36.73
CA LEU A 626 -10.22 -22.70 -37.63
C LEU A 626 -9.81 -21.41 -36.88
N GLY A 627 -9.00 -20.57 -37.52
CA GLY A 627 -8.58 -19.28 -36.98
C GLY A 627 -9.26 -18.11 -37.69
N ASP A 628 -8.97 -16.91 -37.20
CA ASP A 628 -9.29 -15.61 -37.81
C ASP A 628 -8.05 -15.11 -38.57
N PHE A 629 -8.07 -14.98 -39.89
CA PHE A 629 -6.94 -14.49 -40.70
C PHE A 629 -7.32 -13.42 -41.73
N VAL A 630 -8.58 -13.36 -42.20
CA VAL A 630 -9.09 -12.26 -43.05
C VAL A 630 -9.90 -11.28 -42.23
N SER A 631 -9.47 -10.02 -42.20
CA SER A 631 -10.23 -8.97 -41.51
C SER A 631 -11.60 -8.76 -42.18
N ALA A 632 -12.66 -9.11 -41.45
CA ALA A 632 -14.04 -8.86 -41.85
C ALA A 632 -14.30 -7.35 -42.04
N PRO A 633 -14.79 -6.90 -43.21
CA PRO A 633 -15.09 -5.48 -43.47
C PRO A 633 -16.30 -4.92 -42.68
N CYS A 634 -17.00 -5.77 -41.94
CA CYS A 634 -18.18 -5.46 -41.13
C CYS A 634 -18.37 -6.54 -40.06
N GLY A 635 -19.30 -6.32 -39.11
CA GLY A 635 -19.45 -7.18 -37.93
C GLY A 635 -18.46 -6.82 -36.82
N ALA A 636 -18.40 -7.62 -35.75
CA ALA A 636 -17.36 -7.51 -34.74
C ALA A 636 -16.18 -8.43 -35.11
N PRO A 637 -14.92 -7.99 -34.93
CA PRO A 637 -13.75 -8.78 -35.31
C PRO A 637 -13.53 -9.98 -34.38
N GLY A 638 -12.72 -10.95 -34.83
CA GLY A 638 -12.26 -12.07 -34.01
C GLY A 638 -12.93 -13.42 -34.30
N GLY A 639 -13.85 -13.50 -35.26
CA GLY A 639 -14.52 -14.74 -35.63
C GLY A 639 -13.56 -15.77 -36.26
N ALA A 640 -13.81 -17.06 -36.05
CA ALA A 640 -13.12 -18.10 -36.80
C ALA A 640 -13.77 -18.25 -38.18
N GLU A 641 -12.96 -18.36 -39.23
CA GLU A 641 -13.43 -18.24 -40.61
C GLU A 641 -13.20 -19.49 -41.48
N ALA A 642 -13.88 -19.56 -42.62
CA ALA A 642 -13.59 -20.46 -43.72
C ALA A 642 -13.63 -19.72 -45.07
N THR A 643 -12.55 -19.82 -45.84
CA THR A 643 -12.36 -19.10 -47.11
C THR A 643 -12.53 -20.02 -48.32
N TYR A 644 -13.15 -19.48 -49.38
CA TYR A 644 -13.55 -20.19 -50.60
C TYR A 644 -13.29 -19.36 -51.85
N GLU A 645 -12.67 -19.93 -52.88
CA GLU A 645 -12.65 -19.34 -54.22
C GLU A 645 -14.00 -19.54 -54.90
N PHE A 646 -14.53 -18.50 -55.53
CA PHE A 646 -15.63 -18.59 -56.48
C PHE A 646 -15.27 -17.87 -57.77
N VAL A 647 -15.34 -18.57 -58.90
CA VAL A 647 -15.18 -17.97 -60.24
C VAL A 647 -16.55 -17.88 -60.91
N ALA A 648 -16.98 -16.67 -61.24
CA ALA A 648 -18.28 -16.42 -61.86
C ALA A 648 -18.34 -17.03 -63.28
N PRO A 649 -19.29 -17.95 -63.59
CA PRO A 649 -19.37 -18.59 -64.91
C PRO A 649 -19.88 -17.68 -66.03
N GLU A 650 -20.61 -16.61 -65.69
CA GLU A 650 -21.24 -15.67 -66.62
C GLU A 650 -21.47 -14.31 -65.93
N ASP A 651 -21.69 -13.24 -66.70
CA ASP A 651 -22.01 -11.92 -66.13
C ASP A 651 -23.31 -11.96 -65.33
N GLY A 652 -23.32 -11.47 -64.09
CA GLY A 652 -24.57 -11.37 -63.33
C GLY A 652 -24.39 -11.07 -61.85
N VAL A 653 -25.52 -11.05 -61.14
CA VAL A 653 -25.57 -10.80 -59.70
C VAL A 653 -25.65 -12.14 -58.97
N TYR A 654 -24.62 -12.44 -58.18
CA TYR A 654 -24.49 -13.64 -57.38
C TYR A 654 -24.83 -13.33 -55.93
N VAL A 655 -25.70 -14.16 -55.34
CA VAL A 655 -26.18 -14.06 -53.97
C VAL A 655 -25.62 -15.23 -53.18
N PHE A 656 -24.80 -14.88 -52.19
CA PHE A 656 -24.22 -15.80 -51.22
C PHE A 656 -25.00 -15.64 -49.91
N ASP A 657 -25.42 -16.73 -49.26
CA ASP A 657 -25.98 -16.67 -47.91
C ASP A 657 -25.59 -17.87 -47.05
N THR A 658 -25.64 -17.68 -45.73
CA THR A 658 -25.34 -18.70 -44.74
C THR A 658 -26.61 -19.36 -44.17
N PHE A 659 -27.76 -19.30 -44.87
CA PHE A 659 -29.04 -19.74 -44.30
C PHE A 659 -29.06 -21.25 -44.01
N GLY A 660 -29.30 -21.56 -42.72
CA GLY A 660 -29.23 -22.90 -42.15
C GLY A 660 -28.00 -23.15 -41.27
N SER A 661 -27.11 -22.17 -41.10
CA SER A 661 -25.96 -22.23 -40.18
C SER A 661 -26.38 -22.23 -38.71
N SER A 662 -25.58 -22.88 -37.85
CA SER A 662 -25.93 -23.11 -36.44
C SER A 662 -25.47 -22.02 -35.46
N PHE A 663 -24.80 -20.98 -35.97
CA PHE A 663 -24.21 -19.88 -35.20
C PHE A 663 -24.45 -18.56 -35.93
N ASP A 664 -24.06 -17.45 -35.30
CA ASP A 664 -24.17 -16.10 -35.83
C ASP A 664 -22.99 -15.81 -36.78
N THR A 665 -23.29 -15.57 -38.05
CA THR A 665 -22.28 -15.58 -39.13
C THR A 665 -22.07 -14.22 -39.78
N VAL A 666 -20.82 -13.79 -39.90
CA VAL A 666 -20.44 -12.77 -40.88
C VAL A 666 -20.17 -13.44 -42.24
N LEU A 667 -20.58 -12.80 -43.33
CA LEU A 667 -20.31 -13.23 -44.69
C LEU A 667 -19.75 -12.05 -45.47
N HIS A 668 -18.57 -12.21 -46.05
CA HIS A 668 -17.95 -11.19 -46.90
C HIS A 668 -17.35 -11.79 -48.16
N VAL A 669 -17.24 -10.96 -49.20
CA VAL A 669 -16.74 -11.35 -50.51
C VAL A 669 -15.68 -10.33 -50.96
N HIS A 670 -14.51 -10.82 -51.33
CA HIS A 670 -13.36 -10.02 -51.77
C HIS A 670 -13.02 -10.31 -53.24
N ASP A 671 -12.49 -9.32 -53.94
CA ASP A 671 -12.04 -9.47 -55.34
C ASP A 671 -10.68 -10.18 -55.41
N GLY A 672 -10.60 -11.31 -56.10
CA GLY A 672 -9.38 -12.08 -56.38
C GLY A 672 -8.70 -12.82 -55.21
N ALA A 673 -8.58 -12.23 -54.02
CA ALA A 673 -7.82 -12.79 -52.89
C ALA A 673 -8.36 -12.30 -51.53
N CYS A 674 -7.96 -12.93 -50.41
CA CYS A 674 -8.37 -12.51 -49.06
C CYS A 674 -8.04 -11.05 -48.73
N GLY A 675 -6.86 -10.57 -49.13
CA GLY A 675 -6.46 -9.16 -48.99
C GLY A 675 -7.00 -8.25 -50.11
N GLY A 676 -7.90 -8.76 -50.95
CA GLY A 676 -8.50 -7.99 -52.05
C GLY A 676 -9.56 -6.99 -51.57
N PRO A 677 -9.93 -6.01 -52.40
CA PRO A 677 -11.04 -5.10 -52.09
C PRO A 677 -12.32 -5.85 -51.74
N SER A 678 -13.01 -5.41 -50.69
CA SER A 678 -14.34 -5.93 -50.35
C SER A 678 -15.35 -5.54 -51.43
N LEU A 679 -16.03 -6.55 -51.97
CA LEU A 679 -17.17 -6.42 -52.90
C LEU A 679 -18.51 -6.37 -52.15
N GLY A 680 -18.54 -6.83 -50.89
CA GLY A 680 -19.71 -6.78 -50.03
C GLY A 680 -19.48 -7.55 -48.72
N CYS A 681 -20.13 -7.10 -47.66
CA CYS A 681 -20.10 -7.72 -46.33
C CYS A 681 -21.48 -7.62 -45.68
N ASN A 682 -21.85 -8.64 -44.89
CA ASN A 682 -23.01 -8.64 -44.03
C ASN A 682 -22.72 -9.46 -42.76
N ASP A 683 -23.19 -8.99 -41.61
CA ASP A 683 -23.13 -9.69 -40.32
C ASP A 683 -24.49 -10.30 -39.92
N ASN A 684 -25.59 -9.64 -40.28
CA ASN A 684 -26.93 -10.04 -39.84
C ASN A 684 -28.01 -9.65 -40.86
N THR A 685 -28.91 -10.59 -41.18
CA THR A 685 -30.13 -10.26 -41.96
C THR A 685 -31.29 -9.95 -41.01
N ALA A 686 -32.45 -10.60 -41.16
CA ALA A 686 -33.53 -10.54 -40.16
C ALA A 686 -33.31 -11.51 -38.99
N GLY A 687 -32.16 -12.20 -38.97
CA GLY A 687 -31.71 -13.16 -37.97
C GLY A 687 -30.21 -13.43 -38.15
N PRO A 688 -29.63 -14.36 -37.35
CA PRO A 688 -28.19 -14.57 -37.15
C PRO A 688 -27.48 -15.25 -38.34
N GLN A 689 -27.98 -15.06 -39.55
CA GLN A 689 -27.37 -15.58 -40.76
C GLN A 689 -27.30 -14.45 -41.78
N SER A 690 -26.17 -14.43 -42.47
CA SER A 690 -25.79 -13.36 -43.39
C SER A 690 -26.09 -13.70 -44.84
N ARG A 691 -26.24 -12.64 -45.63
CA ARG A 691 -26.41 -12.71 -47.08
C ARG A 691 -25.77 -11.50 -47.74
N VAL A 692 -25.00 -11.75 -48.80
CA VAL A 692 -24.35 -10.72 -49.63
C VAL A 692 -24.74 -10.94 -51.09
N ALA A 693 -24.99 -9.86 -51.83
CA ALA A 693 -25.25 -9.88 -53.26
C ALA A 693 -24.20 -9.04 -54.01
N VAL A 694 -23.44 -9.65 -54.91
CA VAL A 694 -22.36 -9.00 -55.67
C VAL A 694 -22.58 -9.12 -57.18
N SER A 695 -22.28 -8.04 -57.91
CA SER A 695 -22.27 -8.03 -59.37
C SER A 695 -20.89 -8.48 -59.86
N LEU A 696 -20.83 -9.59 -60.60
CA LEU A 696 -19.59 -10.19 -61.11
C LEU A 696 -19.63 -10.34 -62.64
N VAL A 697 -18.47 -10.27 -63.28
CA VAL A 697 -18.30 -10.55 -64.72
C VAL A 697 -17.80 -11.98 -64.97
N ALA A 698 -18.06 -12.53 -66.14
CA ALA A 698 -17.66 -13.88 -66.52
C ALA A 698 -16.14 -14.08 -66.38
N GLY A 699 -15.74 -15.08 -65.58
CA GLY A 699 -14.35 -15.40 -65.28
C GLY A 699 -13.72 -14.58 -64.15
N GLN A 700 -14.45 -13.68 -63.49
CA GLN A 700 -13.98 -12.99 -62.29
C GLN A 700 -13.88 -13.97 -61.13
N ALA A 701 -12.70 -14.04 -60.51
CA ALA A 701 -12.44 -14.82 -59.30
C ALA A 701 -12.65 -13.94 -58.06
N THR A 702 -13.31 -14.49 -57.05
CA THR A 702 -13.57 -13.84 -55.76
C THR A 702 -13.26 -14.78 -54.62
N VAL A 703 -12.91 -14.25 -53.45
CA VAL A 703 -12.84 -15.02 -52.20
C VAL A 703 -14.08 -14.74 -51.37
N VAL A 704 -14.87 -15.79 -51.12
CA VAL A 704 -16.02 -15.79 -50.21
C VAL A 704 -15.54 -16.28 -48.86
N VAL A 705 -15.80 -15.49 -47.82
CA VAL A 705 -15.40 -15.79 -46.44
C VAL A 705 -16.65 -15.95 -45.60
N VAL A 706 -16.79 -17.12 -44.97
CA VAL A 706 -17.80 -17.39 -43.94
C VAL A 706 -17.12 -17.32 -42.60
N ASP A 707 -17.45 -16.30 -41.82
CA ASP A 707 -16.86 -15.96 -40.54
C ASP A 707 -17.93 -15.92 -39.43
N GLY A 708 -17.54 -15.78 -38.17
CA GLY A 708 -18.41 -15.59 -37.01
C GLY A 708 -18.51 -14.13 -36.58
N SER A 709 -19.63 -13.74 -35.96
CA SER A 709 -19.83 -12.38 -35.41
C SER A 709 -18.98 -12.03 -34.18
N GLY A 710 -17.89 -12.77 -33.92
CA GLY A 710 -16.92 -12.54 -32.86
C GLY A 710 -16.24 -13.81 -32.33
N PRO A 711 -15.33 -13.71 -31.34
CA PRO A 711 -14.43 -14.80 -30.91
C PRO A 711 -15.08 -16.10 -30.44
N SER A 712 -16.35 -16.07 -30.03
CA SER A 712 -17.11 -17.24 -29.59
C SER A 712 -18.12 -17.75 -30.63
N ALA A 713 -18.33 -17.01 -31.73
CA ALA A 713 -19.28 -17.35 -32.77
C ALA A 713 -18.67 -18.34 -33.76
N THR A 714 -18.77 -19.62 -33.48
CA THR A 714 -18.19 -20.67 -34.33
C THR A 714 -19.04 -21.93 -34.37
N GLY A 715 -19.00 -22.66 -35.49
CA GLY A 715 -19.78 -23.88 -35.64
C GLY A 715 -19.95 -24.35 -37.07
N ALA A 716 -20.97 -25.19 -37.29
CA ALA A 716 -21.32 -25.69 -38.61
C ALA A 716 -22.11 -24.63 -39.39
N PHE A 717 -21.67 -24.35 -40.62
CA PHE A 717 -22.34 -23.43 -41.53
C PHE A 717 -22.86 -24.13 -42.79
N LYS A 718 -23.78 -23.45 -43.45
CA LYS A 718 -24.33 -23.85 -44.74
C LYS A 718 -24.28 -22.67 -45.70
N LEU A 719 -23.33 -22.68 -46.63
CA LEU A 719 -23.16 -21.64 -47.65
C LEU A 719 -24.00 -21.99 -48.88
N ASN A 720 -24.98 -21.15 -49.20
CA ASN A 720 -25.79 -21.25 -50.41
C ASN A 720 -25.36 -20.17 -51.40
N VAL A 721 -25.15 -20.54 -52.65
CA VAL A 721 -24.81 -19.62 -53.75
C VAL A 721 -25.88 -19.72 -54.82
N SER A 722 -26.42 -18.58 -55.25
CA SER A 722 -27.45 -18.51 -56.27
C SER A 722 -27.24 -17.31 -57.20
N ARG A 723 -27.81 -17.33 -58.40
CA ARG A 723 -27.82 -16.17 -59.30
C ARG A 723 -29.18 -15.47 -59.21
N SER A 724 -29.17 -14.17 -59.01
CA SER A 724 -30.39 -13.35 -59.04
C SER A 724 -30.96 -13.27 -60.46
N ASN A 725 -32.27 -13.08 -60.58
CA ASN A 725 -32.94 -12.79 -61.86
C ASN A 725 -32.68 -11.35 -62.37
N GLY A 726 -31.91 -10.55 -61.61
CA GLY A 726 -31.58 -9.16 -61.92
C GLY A 726 -32.72 -8.16 -61.73
N GLU A 727 -33.92 -8.62 -61.34
CA GLU A 727 -35.10 -7.77 -61.18
C GLU A 727 -34.90 -6.75 -60.06
N GLY A 728 -35.01 -5.46 -60.41
CA GLY A 728 -34.78 -4.34 -59.50
C GLY A 728 -33.35 -3.81 -59.48
N THR A 729 -32.53 -4.18 -60.46
CA THR A 729 -31.20 -3.59 -60.71
C THR A 729 -31.23 -2.60 -61.86
N CYS A 730 -30.16 -1.83 -62.06
CA CYS A 730 -30.03 -0.90 -63.19
C CYS A 730 -30.10 -1.58 -64.58
N ALA A 731 -29.82 -2.88 -64.67
CA ALA A 731 -29.92 -3.66 -65.91
C ALA A 731 -31.33 -4.23 -66.17
N ASN A 732 -32.17 -4.34 -65.14
CA ASN A 732 -33.55 -4.82 -65.25
C ASN A 732 -34.45 -4.14 -64.18
N PRO A 733 -34.78 -2.85 -64.35
CA PRO A 733 -35.61 -2.10 -63.41
C PRO A 733 -37.05 -2.62 -63.31
N ILE A 734 -37.66 -2.51 -62.13
CA ILE A 734 -39.07 -2.90 -61.95
C ILE A 734 -39.97 -1.85 -62.60
N ASN A 735 -40.68 -2.24 -63.65
CA ASN A 735 -41.60 -1.35 -64.36
C ASN A 735 -42.88 -1.10 -63.54
N LEU A 736 -43.02 0.13 -63.04
CA LEU A 736 -44.17 0.59 -62.25
C LEU A 736 -45.35 1.06 -63.13
N GLY A 737 -45.13 1.25 -64.42
CA GLY A 737 -46.10 1.85 -65.33
C GLY A 737 -46.21 3.37 -65.13
N SER A 738 -47.44 3.88 -65.10
CA SER A 738 -47.75 5.33 -65.08
C SER A 738 -48.89 5.70 -64.13
N ALA A 739 -49.20 4.85 -63.14
CA ALA A 739 -50.29 5.08 -62.20
C ALA A 739 -49.84 6.04 -61.08
N VAL A 740 -50.68 7.02 -60.73
CA VAL A 740 -50.43 7.98 -59.64
C VAL A 740 -51.75 8.31 -58.94
N PRO A 741 -51.82 8.33 -57.59
CA PRO A 741 -50.75 7.97 -56.65
C PRO A 741 -50.47 6.45 -56.64
N GLN A 742 -49.22 6.09 -56.34
CA GLN A 742 -48.76 4.70 -56.26
C GLN A 742 -47.88 4.50 -55.03
N ARG A 743 -48.04 3.37 -54.34
CA ARG A 743 -47.19 2.92 -53.23
C ARG A 743 -46.67 1.54 -53.55
N VAL A 744 -45.35 1.36 -53.46
CA VAL A 744 -44.65 0.13 -53.82
C VAL A 744 -43.82 -0.33 -52.63
N ASN A 745 -43.91 -1.61 -52.29
CA ASN A 745 -43.02 -2.24 -51.32
C ASN A 745 -41.90 -2.97 -52.07
N GLY A 746 -40.68 -2.89 -51.56
CA GLY A 746 -39.50 -3.61 -52.04
C GLY A 746 -38.48 -3.79 -50.93
N SER A 747 -37.24 -4.14 -51.27
CA SER A 747 -36.16 -4.24 -50.30
C SER A 747 -34.80 -4.04 -50.99
N THR A 748 -33.90 -3.35 -50.31
CA THR A 748 -32.49 -3.16 -50.69
C THR A 748 -31.60 -4.30 -50.18
N LEU A 749 -32.06 -5.07 -49.18
CA LEU A 749 -31.28 -6.13 -48.50
C LEU A 749 -30.71 -7.22 -49.44
N LEU A 750 -31.29 -7.39 -50.63
CA LEU A 750 -31.02 -8.50 -51.56
C LEU A 750 -30.49 -8.04 -52.92
N GLN A 751 -29.93 -6.84 -53.00
CA GLN A 751 -29.58 -6.18 -54.25
C GLN A 751 -28.14 -5.66 -54.23
N PRO A 752 -27.47 -5.55 -55.40
CA PRO A 752 -26.16 -4.95 -55.49
C PRO A 752 -26.24 -3.41 -55.51
N ASN A 753 -25.21 -2.76 -54.98
CA ASN A 753 -24.89 -1.38 -55.36
C ASN A 753 -24.66 -1.32 -56.88
N SER A 754 -25.56 -0.63 -57.59
CA SER A 754 -25.62 -0.59 -59.06
C SER A 754 -25.44 0.83 -59.62
N ALA A 755 -25.66 1.86 -58.81
CA ALA A 755 -25.57 3.26 -59.14
C ALA A 755 -25.05 4.07 -57.95
N ALA A 756 -24.31 5.15 -58.24
CA ALA A 756 -23.87 6.11 -57.23
C ALA A 756 -24.75 7.37 -57.29
N PRO A 757 -25.34 7.82 -56.16
CA PRO A 757 -26.09 9.07 -56.07
C PRO A 757 -25.18 10.30 -56.17
N GLY A 758 -25.68 11.39 -56.76
CA GLY A 758 -24.96 12.65 -56.84
C GLY A 758 -24.92 13.48 -55.55
N CYS A 759 -25.78 13.17 -54.57
CA CYS A 759 -25.93 13.94 -53.32
C CYS A 759 -25.16 13.40 -52.11
N THR A 760 -24.47 12.27 -52.23
CA THR A 760 -23.57 11.74 -51.19
C THR A 760 -22.39 11.00 -51.81
N THR A 761 -21.29 10.87 -51.08
CA THR A 761 -20.05 10.22 -51.55
C THR A 761 -20.00 8.71 -51.29
N SER A 762 -21.04 8.13 -50.70
CA SER A 762 -21.12 6.70 -50.42
C SER A 762 -22.57 6.17 -50.48
N SER A 763 -22.75 5.09 -51.23
CA SER A 763 -24.03 4.36 -51.41
C SER A 763 -23.94 2.93 -50.88
N GLY A 764 -25.11 2.31 -50.75
CA GLY A 764 -25.34 0.97 -50.23
C GLY A 764 -25.96 0.10 -51.31
N ASN A 765 -27.07 -0.57 -51.00
CA ASN A 765 -27.70 -1.49 -51.94
C ASN A 765 -28.91 -0.84 -52.63
N ASP A 766 -28.99 -0.94 -53.95
CA ASP A 766 -30.04 -0.29 -54.72
C ASP A 766 -31.32 -1.10 -54.84
N ARG A 767 -32.47 -0.43 -54.90
CA ARG A 767 -33.69 -0.99 -55.49
C ARG A 767 -34.19 -0.06 -56.60
N VAL A 768 -34.06 -0.55 -57.84
CA VAL A 768 -34.27 0.23 -59.06
C VAL A 768 -35.65 -0.02 -59.67
N TYR A 769 -36.35 1.07 -59.95
CA TYR A 769 -37.69 1.10 -60.53
C TYR A 769 -37.69 1.96 -61.79
N ARG A 770 -38.66 1.70 -62.67
CA ARG A 770 -38.92 2.47 -63.88
C ARG A 770 -40.33 3.02 -63.85
N PHE A 771 -40.47 4.33 -64.01
CA PHE A 771 -41.77 5.02 -64.03
C PHE A 771 -41.93 5.82 -65.33
N THR A 772 -43.16 5.91 -65.84
CA THR A 772 -43.51 6.72 -67.02
C THR A 772 -44.51 7.79 -66.61
N ALA A 773 -44.16 9.07 -66.74
CA ALA A 773 -45.02 10.17 -66.32
C ALA A 773 -46.33 10.18 -67.14
N PRO A 774 -47.52 10.06 -66.51
CA PRO A 774 -48.79 10.11 -67.24
C PRO A 774 -49.11 11.50 -67.82
N GLU A 775 -48.63 12.58 -67.18
CA GLU A 775 -48.94 13.97 -67.53
C GLU A 775 -47.71 14.87 -67.35
N SER A 776 -47.73 16.08 -67.92
CA SER A 776 -46.66 17.06 -67.72
C SER A 776 -46.88 17.83 -66.42
N ARG A 777 -46.23 17.42 -65.32
CA ARG A 777 -46.33 18.08 -64.00
C ARG A 777 -45.14 17.72 -63.09
N THR A 778 -45.11 18.34 -61.91
CA THR A 778 -44.21 17.93 -60.82
C THR A 778 -44.76 16.71 -60.09
N TYR A 779 -43.89 15.72 -59.87
CA TYR A 779 -44.15 14.52 -59.10
C TYR A 779 -43.31 14.53 -57.83
N ILE A 780 -43.93 14.15 -56.71
CA ILE A 780 -43.26 13.93 -55.43
C ILE A 780 -43.00 12.43 -55.32
N ILE A 781 -41.74 12.07 -55.10
CA ILE A 781 -41.31 10.68 -54.92
C ILE A 781 -40.63 10.61 -53.56
N ASP A 782 -41.02 9.68 -52.70
CA ASP A 782 -40.51 9.60 -51.33
C ASP A 782 -40.38 8.18 -50.79
N THR A 783 -39.55 8.03 -49.76
CA THR A 783 -39.30 6.78 -49.03
C THR A 783 -39.76 6.83 -47.57
N LEU A 784 -40.63 7.79 -47.19
CA LEU A 784 -40.89 8.22 -45.80
C LEU A 784 -41.43 7.17 -44.83
N THR A 785 -41.81 5.98 -45.32
CA THR A 785 -42.28 4.86 -44.48
C THR A 785 -41.36 3.63 -44.53
N SER A 786 -40.12 3.81 -45.00
CA SER A 786 -39.05 2.82 -44.94
C SER A 786 -38.42 2.77 -43.55
N THR A 787 -37.79 1.64 -43.20
CA THR A 787 -37.32 1.37 -41.83
C THR A 787 -35.81 1.54 -41.63
N PHE A 788 -35.11 2.20 -42.56
CA PHE A 788 -33.64 2.35 -42.59
C PHE A 788 -33.25 3.67 -43.26
N ASP A 789 -31.96 4.04 -43.17
CA ASP A 789 -31.40 5.26 -43.81
C ASP A 789 -31.37 5.10 -45.34
N THR A 790 -32.27 5.81 -46.03
CA THR A 790 -32.51 5.71 -47.47
C THR A 790 -31.96 6.92 -48.21
N ILE A 791 -31.25 6.67 -49.30
CA ILE A 791 -30.93 7.69 -50.30
C ILE A 791 -31.91 7.50 -51.46
N LEU A 792 -32.42 8.59 -52.04
CA LEU A 792 -33.37 8.54 -53.15
C LEU A 792 -32.88 9.42 -54.28
N HIS A 793 -32.59 8.83 -55.43
CA HIS A 793 -32.17 9.55 -56.63
C HIS A 793 -32.90 9.08 -57.88
N VAL A 794 -33.03 9.98 -58.85
CA VAL A 794 -33.87 9.80 -60.04
C VAL A 794 -33.10 10.23 -61.28
N HIS A 795 -33.05 9.35 -62.28
CA HIS A 795 -32.36 9.56 -63.55
C HIS A 795 -33.34 9.65 -64.72
N ASP A 796 -33.01 10.46 -65.71
CA ASP A 796 -33.76 10.55 -66.96
C ASP A 796 -33.55 9.31 -67.83
N GLY A 797 -34.63 8.75 -68.38
CA GLY A 797 -34.59 7.56 -69.24
C GLY A 797 -34.69 6.21 -68.49
N ASP A 798 -34.33 5.15 -69.21
CA ASP A 798 -34.60 3.74 -68.86
C ASP A 798 -33.38 3.00 -68.29
N SER A 799 -32.46 3.74 -67.66
CA SER A 799 -31.24 3.21 -67.04
C SER A 799 -30.66 4.20 -66.04
N CYS A 800 -29.88 3.71 -65.06
CA CYS A 800 -29.18 4.55 -64.08
C CYS A 800 -28.03 5.41 -64.65
N THR A 801 -27.67 5.25 -65.93
CA THR A 801 -26.62 6.05 -66.59
C THR A 801 -27.15 7.36 -67.21
N GLY A 802 -28.46 7.60 -67.10
CA GLY A 802 -29.09 8.85 -67.49
C GLY A 802 -28.70 10.02 -66.58
N ALA A 803 -28.99 11.25 -67.03
CA ALA A 803 -28.75 12.44 -66.22
C ALA A 803 -29.58 12.39 -64.93
N GLU A 804 -28.93 12.60 -63.78
CA GLU A 804 -29.63 12.71 -62.50
C GLU A 804 -30.49 13.98 -62.49
N LEU A 805 -31.78 13.80 -62.26
CA LEU A 805 -32.79 14.86 -62.21
C LEU A 805 -32.99 15.41 -60.79
N ALA A 806 -32.86 14.56 -59.79
CA ALA A 806 -32.91 14.91 -58.38
C ALA A 806 -32.28 13.81 -57.51
N CYS A 807 -31.74 14.19 -56.36
CA CYS A 807 -31.20 13.31 -55.32
C CYS A 807 -31.50 13.89 -53.94
N ASN A 808 -31.78 13.04 -52.95
CA ASN A 808 -31.91 13.42 -51.55
C ASN A 808 -31.38 12.31 -50.63
N ASP A 809 -30.62 12.70 -49.61
CA ASP A 809 -30.16 11.90 -48.49
C ASP A 809 -30.62 12.62 -47.20
N ASN A 810 -31.76 12.19 -46.63
CA ASN A 810 -32.48 12.73 -45.46
C ASN A 810 -33.39 13.95 -45.69
N ALA A 811 -34.66 13.71 -46.06
CA ALA A 811 -35.71 14.73 -46.14
C ALA A 811 -36.48 14.93 -44.82
N SER A 812 -36.70 13.87 -44.04
CA SER A 812 -37.23 13.97 -42.68
C SER A 812 -36.86 12.74 -41.86
N GLY A 813 -36.03 12.93 -40.82
CA GLY A 813 -35.36 11.79 -40.17
C GLY A 813 -34.47 11.07 -41.18
N VAL A 814 -34.47 9.74 -41.15
CA VAL A 814 -33.63 8.85 -41.99
C VAL A 814 -34.21 8.54 -43.38
N ALA A 815 -35.26 9.24 -43.80
CA ALA A 815 -35.98 8.95 -45.03
C ALA A 815 -35.98 10.13 -46.01
N SER A 816 -35.97 9.81 -47.30
CA SER A 816 -35.67 10.75 -48.39
C SER A 816 -36.88 11.04 -49.29
N ARG A 817 -36.85 12.22 -49.91
CA ARG A 817 -37.92 12.73 -50.80
C ARG A 817 -37.31 13.63 -51.86
N VAL A 818 -37.74 13.45 -53.11
CA VAL A 818 -37.39 14.32 -54.23
C VAL A 818 -38.66 14.85 -54.91
N GLU A 819 -38.51 15.99 -55.59
CA GLU A 819 -39.53 16.53 -56.48
C GLU A 819 -38.95 16.65 -57.88
N VAL A 820 -39.61 16.05 -58.87
CA VAL A 820 -39.15 16.03 -60.26
C VAL A 820 -40.26 16.54 -61.19
N THR A 821 -39.93 17.52 -62.02
CA THR A 821 -40.84 18.04 -63.06
C THR A 821 -40.64 17.24 -64.33
N LEU A 822 -41.65 16.47 -64.72
CA LEU A 822 -41.59 15.56 -65.87
C LEU A 822 -42.58 15.99 -66.95
N THR A 823 -42.31 15.58 -68.19
CA THR A 823 -43.20 15.76 -69.33
C THR A 823 -44.04 14.49 -69.58
N ALA A 824 -45.26 14.64 -70.11
CA ALA A 824 -46.14 13.51 -70.39
C ALA A 824 -45.48 12.48 -71.32
N GLY A 825 -45.41 11.23 -70.86
CA GLY A 825 -44.73 10.12 -71.55
C GLY A 825 -43.24 10.01 -71.28
N GLN A 826 -42.62 10.91 -70.51
CA GLN A 826 -41.21 10.81 -70.12
C GLN A 826 -41.00 9.58 -69.22
N VAL A 827 -39.94 8.83 -69.50
CA VAL A 827 -39.52 7.68 -68.71
C VAL A 827 -38.42 8.14 -67.77
N ILE A 828 -38.50 7.75 -66.51
CA ILE A 828 -37.45 7.94 -65.51
C ILE A 828 -37.13 6.62 -64.81
N THR A 829 -35.87 6.52 -64.36
CA THR A 829 -35.38 5.47 -63.49
C THR A 829 -35.27 6.03 -62.07
N ILE A 830 -35.91 5.37 -61.11
CA ILE A 830 -35.92 5.75 -59.69
C ILE A 830 -35.08 4.73 -58.94
N VAL A 831 -34.05 5.19 -58.24
CA VAL A 831 -33.18 4.35 -57.41
C VAL A 831 -33.45 4.69 -55.95
N GLY A 832 -34.00 3.70 -55.22
CA GLY A 832 -34.06 3.73 -53.77
C GLY A 832 -32.84 3.00 -53.23
N ASP A 833 -31.83 3.77 -52.87
CA ASP A 833 -30.52 3.36 -52.35
C ASP A 833 -30.54 3.40 -50.80
N SER A 834 -29.49 2.92 -50.17
CA SER A 834 -29.30 2.89 -48.72
C SER A 834 -27.94 3.46 -48.34
N ARG A 835 -27.75 3.96 -47.13
CA ARG A 835 -26.37 4.25 -46.68
C ARG A 835 -25.54 2.98 -46.53
N PRO A 836 -24.19 3.04 -46.62
CA PRO A 836 -23.33 1.91 -46.30
C PRO A 836 -23.71 1.27 -44.95
N SER A 837 -23.76 -0.07 -44.91
CA SER A 837 -24.24 -0.90 -43.77
C SER A 837 -25.72 -0.74 -43.37
N SER A 838 -26.47 0.23 -43.91
CA SER A 838 -27.93 0.28 -43.78
C SER A 838 -28.58 -0.48 -44.93
N SER A 839 -29.57 -1.34 -44.67
CA SER A 839 -30.44 -1.92 -45.71
C SER A 839 -31.74 -2.43 -45.08
N GLY A 840 -32.79 -2.65 -45.89
CA GLY A 840 -34.05 -3.13 -45.31
C GLY A 840 -35.23 -3.12 -46.27
N ASN A 841 -36.44 -2.99 -45.71
CA ASN A 841 -37.69 -2.91 -46.46
C ASN A 841 -37.90 -1.48 -46.96
N LEU A 842 -37.82 -1.31 -48.28
CA LEU A 842 -38.04 -0.04 -48.96
C LEU A 842 -39.53 0.13 -49.24
N VAL A 843 -40.07 1.29 -48.91
CA VAL A 843 -41.38 1.73 -49.42
C VAL A 843 -41.17 2.94 -50.30
N LEU A 844 -41.53 2.83 -51.57
CA LEU A 844 -41.56 3.96 -52.49
C LEU A 844 -42.98 4.48 -52.65
N ASN A 845 -43.20 5.77 -52.39
CA ASN A 845 -44.43 6.49 -52.72
C ASN A 845 -44.18 7.40 -53.94
N ILE A 846 -45.13 7.44 -54.87
CA ILE A 846 -45.15 8.35 -56.02
C ILE A 846 -46.49 9.07 -56.02
N SER A 847 -46.47 10.40 -55.99
CA SER A 847 -47.67 11.25 -56.00
C SER A 847 -47.49 12.46 -56.92
N ALA A 848 -48.61 13.04 -57.35
CA ALA A 848 -48.63 14.31 -58.06
C ALA A 848 -48.51 15.46 -57.04
N ALA A 849 -47.59 16.40 -57.25
CA ALA A 849 -47.55 17.62 -56.44
C ALA A 849 -48.87 18.40 -56.63
N PRO A 850 -49.44 19.04 -55.59
CA PRO A 850 -50.62 19.88 -55.74
C PRO A 850 -50.40 20.98 -56.79
N ASP A 851 -51.44 21.32 -57.55
CA ASP A 851 -51.37 22.48 -58.45
C ASP A 851 -51.13 23.75 -57.61
N PRO A 852 -50.26 24.68 -58.03
CA PRO A 852 -50.00 25.91 -57.29
C PRO A 852 -51.29 26.74 -57.17
N ASP A 853 -51.62 27.11 -55.93
CA ASP A 853 -52.81 27.91 -55.63
C ASP A 853 -52.75 29.26 -56.40
N PRO A 854 -53.73 29.58 -57.26
CA PRO A 854 -53.72 30.82 -58.06
C PRO A 854 -53.95 32.11 -57.25
N GLY A 855 -53.80 32.07 -55.92
CA GLY A 855 -54.19 33.12 -54.97
C GLY A 855 -53.11 34.14 -54.56
N THR A 856 -51.85 34.02 -54.99
CA THR A 856 -50.78 34.96 -54.60
C THR A 856 -50.20 35.75 -55.78
N ASP A 857 -50.93 36.80 -56.17
CA ASP A 857 -50.43 37.87 -57.04
C ASP A 857 -49.44 38.78 -56.28
N PRO A 858 -48.18 38.93 -56.73
CA PRO A 858 -47.19 39.76 -56.05
C PRO A 858 -47.31 41.28 -56.31
N ASP A 859 -48.24 41.75 -57.17
CA ASP A 859 -48.32 43.17 -57.59
C ASP A 859 -49.37 44.02 -56.84
N ALA A 860 -49.94 43.55 -55.73
CA ALA A 860 -50.91 44.29 -54.91
C ALA A 860 -50.27 45.39 -54.03
N GLY A 861 -49.79 46.47 -54.66
CA GLY A 861 -49.20 47.62 -53.99
C GLY A 861 -50.21 48.56 -53.30
N THR A 862 -50.05 48.73 -51.99
CA THR A 862 -50.47 49.88 -51.16
C THR A 862 -51.83 50.55 -51.43
N ASP A 863 -52.84 50.21 -50.63
CA ASP A 863 -53.93 51.12 -50.26
C ASP A 863 -53.95 51.31 -48.72
N PRO A 864 -53.61 52.50 -48.18
CA PRO A 864 -53.46 52.71 -46.75
C PRO A 864 -54.67 53.44 -46.14
N ASP A 865 -55.79 52.73 -45.94
CA ASP A 865 -56.87 53.25 -45.08
C ASP A 865 -57.66 52.13 -44.38
N ALA A 866 -58.30 52.47 -43.25
CA ALA A 866 -58.89 51.58 -42.24
C ALA A 866 -57.88 50.66 -41.48
N GLY A 867 -57.67 50.77 -40.17
CA GLY A 867 -58.30 51.64 -39.17
C GLY A 867 -59.29 50.91 -38.27
N THR A 868 -58.80 50.55 -37.08
CA THR A 868 -59.49 50.40 -35.79
C THR A 868 -60.47 49.23 -35.52
N ASP A 869 -60.09 48.45 -34.49
CA ASP A 869 -60.90 47.92 -33.37
C ASP A 869 -61.63 46.56 -33.51
N PRO A 870 -61.96 45.85 -32.39
CA PRO A 870 -61.02 44.91 -31.76
C PRO A 870 -61.61 43.51 -31.48
N GLU A 871 -60.87 42.68 -30.72
CA GLU A 871 -61.17 41.29 -30.31
C GLU A 871 -62.54 41.10 -29.62
N PRO A 872 -63.05 39.85 -29.56
CA PRO A 872 -62.64 38.93 -28.47
C PRO A 872 -62.13 37.55 -28.90
#